data_AF-A0A7G4RIM8-F1
#
_entry.id   AF-A0A7G4RIM8-F1
#
_cell.length_a   1.000
_cell.length_b   1.000
_cell.length_c   1.000
_cell.angle_alpha   90.00
_cell.angle_beta   90.00
_cell.angle_gamma   90.00
#
_symmetry.space_group_name_H-M   'P 1'
#
loop_
_entity.id
_entity.type
_entity.pdbx_description
1 polymer ?
#
loop_
_entity_poly.entity_id
_entity_poly.type
_entity_poly.pdbx_seq_one_letter_code
_entity_poly.pdbx_strand_id
1 'polypeptide(L)'
;MTPLFPNDNEYVHIRQQQVGDCYLLAHLDCYLNEVAGGRSHIKQMFTENSDGSVTVRFPRNHYSKFLVWTDITAKYHYTQDRTTGHDVFTIPKEELQRIDRNQIGFNKYGVQSNSLAVKIIEHLSSYYFIGSLGTAPNISAMAHNFNNRYERTNAAAGFVSHLLGTQAYPAPVEYIKTMNESISPYTPSTVVDMKYGSPDASGEIHSVHTLRVHRLEVVHEKPGPIVYFHLVNPWDNSKTEVFSEEELRKREARFFVLNLDEPRETLNKTLLQCTKYTRRYIDARVNLLKALLSFQATEGGRRFLTMQCLEACVQLHSQIPYFDLLLNSSKPSAEDAQEQLIIIRQMIMAYGNKKEFFRLLCMSLPDAGFIQLLLNYEQPPQNEINEVLAEIRNDKSHPLHTAVISGIIQNREYRQAEQLILAYVQQIEDFLEKNSGSNEEEVEYHRRAQIAHVEAISLDPRLKEAEKYLGFPTGHPKVNEAYNKKIKAINAAATKRLNTLNELFVINHQEEEIDEFLIKNVKQEIEQIKNIEDIQDSEEFFAGLFQAKGDTKTNDQNHLRHELLQKAQHHLSFFLKLLACDLNEFDPSKLGHLIYQHRKQIDFKELHSILAINYLSLESLAIASVENALLFLKSRVYLEFTAIELAHIYYAHRHDRLFIDALNQARDSGFTPPPAQVPGIHRILLEAEKHEKKECMDIISKSATLKVILQAEKEAIKKHLKDKFQIKNKNNFSQLRIFNLGSQQEKLRNGFEELKSKAPTDFDAALELLKNHNLRNLELNDLCNIIYNHRNRLSPDLIQEVLRKNSLSLKDLPLSSVENSLMLLKSRLVMMFSISDLITIYSKFSEYFLFQDSLKESRKANLPSPPSNYLPSINYLLELVSKEADLEKSKSLHLKIFDNPTLVKIYHKERECLREKEVLELETSVYSSLRI
;
A
#
# COMPACT_ATOMS: atom_id res chain seq x y z
N MET A 1 13.61 -26.83 47.46
CA MET A 1 14.34 -26.08 46.42
C MET A 1 13.31 -25.39 45.57
N THR A 2 13.56 -24.16 45.11
CA THR A 2 12.69 -23.50 44.10
C THR A 2 12.56 -24.42 42.88
N PRO A 3 11.36 -24.59 42.29
CA PRO A 3 11.20 -25.39 41.08
C PRO A 3 11.99 -24.78 39.91
N LEU A 4 12.38 -25.60 38.93
CA LEU A 4 13.14 -25.12 37.78
C LEU A 4 12.41 -24.00 37.04
N PHE A 5 11.10 -24.18 36.85
CA PHE A 5 10.16 -23.16 36.40
C PHE A 5 8.89 -23.24 37.27
N PRO A 6 8.20 -22.12 37.53
CA PRO A 6 6.87 -22.16 38.13
C PRO A 6 5.86 -22.80 37.15
N ASN A 7 4.60 -22.95 37.56
CA ASN A 7 3.55 -23.49 36.67
C ASN A 7 3.37 -22.58 35.44
N ASP A 8 2.95 -23.14 34.29
CA ASP A 8 2.93 -22.38 33.00
C ASP A 8 2.12 -21.09 33.04
N ASN A 9 1.08 -21.04 33.87
CA ASN A 9 0.21 -19.86 34.04
C ASN A 9 0.66 -18.91 35.15
N GLU A 10 1.74 -19.24 35.87
CA GLU A 10 2.27 -18.41 36.96
C GLU A 10 3.34 -17.46 36.45
N TYR A 11 3.28 -16.20 36.90
CA TYR A 11 4.26 -15.17 36.60
C TYR A 11 5.63 -15.51 37.22
N VAL A 12 6.71 -15.32 36.46
CA VAL A 12 8.06 -15.48 36.98
C VAL A 12 8.49 -14.18 37.65
N HIS A 13 8.64 -14.22 38.98
CA HIS A 13 9.10 -13.09 39.77
C HIS A 13 10.62 -13.01 39.75
N ILE A 14 11.15 -11.81 39.54
CA ILE A 14 12.58 -11.47 39.48
C ILE A 14 12.81 -10.25 40.35
N ARG A 15 13.72 -10.37 41.32
CA ARG A 15 14.17 -9.28 42.19
C ARG A 15 15.69 -9.32 42.29
N GLN A 16 16.36 -8.39 41.64
CA GLN A 16 17.79 -8.20 41.78
C GLN A 16 18.14 -7.84 43.24
N GLN A 17 19.19 -8.47 43.79
CA GLN A 17 19.71 -8.14 45.13
C GLN A 17 20.93 -7.21 45.00
N GLN A 18 21.95 -7.36 45.86
CA GLN A 18 23.14 -6.49 45.87
C GLN A 18 24.04 -6.62 44.64
N VAL A 19 23.97 -7.77 43.96
CA VAL A 19 24.71 -8.06 42.73
C VAL A 19 23.73 -8.60 41.70
N GLY A 20 24.02 -8.38 40.44
CA GLY A 20 23.22 -8.88 39.33
C GLY A 20 23.33 -7.99 38.11
N ASP A 21 22.97 -8.54 36.96
CA ASP A 21 23.03 -7.82 35.69
C ASP A 21 21.62 -7.45 35.22
N CYS A 22 21.31 -6.15 35.30
CA CYS A 22 20.00 -5.63 34.90
C CYS A 22 19.68 -5.89 33.43
N TYR A 23 20.67 -6.01 32.54
CA TYR A 23 20.44 -6.42 31.15
C TYR A 23 19.94 -7.86 31.10
N LEU A 24 20.66 -8.79 31.73
CA LEU A 24 20.28 -10.21 31.76
C LEU A 24 18.88 -10.38 32.33
N LEU A 25 18.63 -9.75 33.48
CA LEU A 25 17.37 -9.91 34.21
C LEU A 25 16.19 -9.28 33.45
N ALA A 26 16.36 -8.12 32.82
CA ALA A 26 15.30 -7.53 31.98
C ALA A 26 14.97 -8.39 30.74
N HIS A 27 15.97 -9.01 30.12
CA HIS A 27 15.74 -9.93 29.00
C HIS A 27 15.03 -11.20 29.46
N LEU A 28 15.45 -11.80 30.57
CA LEU A 28 14.79 -12.98 31.13
C LEU A 28 13.34 -12.67 31.54
N ASP A 29 13.09 -11.52 32.16
CA ASP A 29 11.73 -11.06 32.46
C ASP A 29 10.88 -10.99 31.18
N CYS A 30 11.44 -10.40 30.11
CA CYS A 30 10.75 -10.30 28.83
C CYS A 30 10.43 -11.68 28.22
N TYR A 31 11.41 -12.60 28.13
CA TYR A 31 11.19 -13.93 27.56
C TYR A 31 10.26 -14.82 28.39
N LEU A 32 10.34 -14.74 29.71
CA LEU A 32 9.57 -15.62 30.59
C LEU A 32 8.13 -15.16 30.79
N ASN A 33 7.87 -13.85 30.73
CA ASN A 33 6.58 -13.27 31.10
C ASN A 33 5.81 -12.61 29.94
N GLU A 34 6.44 -12.19 28.84
CA GLU A 34 5.79 -11.41 27.78
C GLU A 34 5.92 -12.01 26.37
N VAL A 35 7.10 -12.52 26.01
CA VAL A 35 7.34 -13.01 24.65
C VAL A 35 6.57 -14.31 24.43
N ALA A 36 5.67 -14.32 23.44
CA ALA A 36 4.99 -15.54 23.01
C ALA A 36 6.00 -16.63 22.63
N GLY A 37 5.90 -17.81 23.26
CA GLY A 37 6.85 -18.91 23.07
C GLY A 37 8.19 -18.75 23.79
N GLY A 38 8.48 -17.59 24.41
CA GLY A 38 9.75 -17.33 25.09
C GLY A 38 9.97 -18.23 26.30
N ARG A 39 8.94 -18.49 27.10
CA ARG A 39 9.03 -19.45 28.21
C ARG A 39 9.37 -20.86 27.73
N SER A 40 8.76 -21.31 26.63
CA SER A 40 9.05 -22.61 26.02
C SER A 40 10.48 -22.67 25.49
N HIS A 41 10.96 -21.61 24.84
CA HIS A 41 12.33 -21.48 24.37
C HIS A 41 13.33 -21.61 25.52
N ILE A 42 13.16 -20.85 26.62
CA ILE A 42 14.05 -20.95 27.79
C ILE A 42 13.95 -22.33 28.43
N LYS A 43 12.75 -22.94 28.54
CA LYS A 43 12.58 -24.30 29.08
C LYS A 43 13.38 -25.36 28.31
N GLN A 44 13.43 -25.27 26.99
CA GLN A 44 14.17 -26.23 26.14
C GLN A 44 15.68 -26.25 26.41
N MET A 45 16.22 -25.18 27.01
CA MET A 45 17.63 -25.13 27.39
C MET A 45 17.96 -26.06 28.57
N PHE A 46 16.96 -26.53 29.32
CA PHE A 46 17.16 -27.30 30.54
C PHE A 46 16.67 -28.75 30.42
N THR A 47 17.29 -29.63 31.20
CA THR A 47 16.84 -31.00 31.43
C THR A 47 17.07 -31.35 32.90
N GLU A 48 16.01 -31.73 33.61
CA GLU A 48 16.13 -32.30 34.96
C GLU A 48 16.49 -33.78 34.84
N ASN A 49 17.60 -34.18 35.45
CA ASN A 49 18.08 -35.56 35.42
C ASN A 49 17.54 -36.35 36.63
N SER A 50 17.51 -37.68 36.51
CA SER A 50 16.98 -38.57 37.56
C SER A 50 17.75 -38.52 38.89
N ASP A 51 19.01 -38.13 38.86
CA ASP A 51 19.85 -37.94 40.05
C ASP A 51 19.61 -36.59 40.76
N GLY A 52 18.73 -35.74 40.20
CA GLY A 52 18.44 -34.41 40.68
C GLY A 52 19.47 -33.34 40.26
N SER A 53 20.42 -33.69 39.38
CA SER A 53 21.22 -32.69 38.66
C SER A 53 20.39 -32.04 37.55
N VAL A 54 20.85 -30.88 37.07
CA VAL A 54 20.23 -30.17 35.94
C VAL A 54 21.26 -29.96 34.85
N THR A 55 20.91 -30.35 33.63
CA THR A 55 21.69 -30.06 32.44
C THR A 55 21.16 -28.81 31.75
N VAL A 56 22.04 -27.87 31.43
CA VAL A 56 21.76 -26.62 30.72
C VAL A 56 22.54 -26.61 29.42
N ARG A 57 21.88 -26.20 28.33
CA ARG A 57 22.47 -26.11 26.99
C ARG A 57 22.37 -24.67 26.49
N PHE A 58 23.53 -24.03 26.32
CA PHE A 58 23.63 -22.74 25.65
C PHE A 58 24.12 -22.95 24.21
N PRO A 59 23.56 -22.25 23.21
CA PRO A 59 24.08 -22.30 21.86
C PRO A 59 25.49 -21.72 21.85
N ARG A 60 26.40 -22.45 21.21
CA ARG A 60 27.80 -22.04 21.11
C ARG A 60 27.92 -20.82 20.20
N ASN A 61 28.62 -19.79 20.68
CA ASN A 61 28.78 -18.52 19.97
C ASN A 61 30.20 -17.97 20.16
N HIS A 62 30.48 -16.75 19.68
CA HIS A 62 31.84 -16.18 19.78
C HIS A 62 32.26 -15.85 21.23
N TYR A 63 31.33 -15.76 22.19
CA TYR A 63 31.65 -15.64 23.62
C TYR A 63 32.07 -16.96 24.26
N SER A 64 31.77 -18.11 23.64
CA SER A 64 32.22 -19.43 24.13
C SER A 64 33.75 -19.55 24.19
N LYS A 65 34.49 -18.66 23.50
CA LYS A 65 35.95 -18.57 23.59
C LYS A 65 36.46 -18.13 24.97
N PHE A 66 35.61 -17.51 25.77
CA PHE A 66 35.95 -17.03 27.12
C PHE A 66 35.72 -18.08 28.21
N LEU A 67 35.14 -19.23 27.87
CA LEU A 67 34.94 -20.33 28.81
C LEU A 67 36.31 -20.90 29.25
N VAL A 68 36.68 -20.63 30.50
CA VAL A 68 37.90 -21.15 31.11
C VAL A 68 37.59 -22.49 31.80
N TRP A 69 38.12 -23.57 31.23
CA TRP A 69 37.84 -24.95 31.68
C TRP A 69 38.09 -25.17 33.18
N THR A 70 39.17 -24.62 33.72
CA THR A 70 39.54 -24.78 35.14
C THR A 70 38.55 -24.11 36.10
N ASP A 71 37.97 -22.98 35.70
CA ASP A 71 37.02 -22.24 36.53
C ASP A 71 35.66 -22.94 36.55
N ILE A 72 35.28 -23.52 35.40
CA ILE A 72 34.01 -24.23 35.22
C ILE A 72 34.04 -25.59 35.93
N THR A 73 35.08 -26.39 35.70
CA THR A 73 35.17 -27.77 36.23
C THR A 73 35.34 -27.85 37.75
N ALA A 74 35.64 -26.73 38.40
CA ALA A 74 35.61 -26.64 39.85
C ALA A 74 34.18 -26.78 40.43
N LYS A 75 33.12 -26.52 39.65
CA LYS A 75 31.72 -26.49 40.12
C LYS A 75 30.73 -27.26 39.24
N TYR A 76 31.02 -27.39 37.95
CA TYR A 76 30.11 -27.98 36.97
C TYR A 76 30.82 -29.01 36.12
N HIS A 77 30.08 -29.98 35.60
CA HIS A 77 30.58 -30.77 34.48
C HIS A 77 30.28 -30.02 33.17
N TYR A 78 31.28 -29.82 32.32
CA TYR A 78 31.11 -29.11 31.05
C TYR A 78 31.58 -29.97 29.88
N THR A 79 30.77 -29.99 28.82
CA THR A 79 31.10 -30.65 27.55
C THR A 79 30.66 -29.78 26.38
N GLN A 80 31.29 -30.00 25.23
CA GLN A 80 30.89 -29.37 23.98
C GLN A 80 30.16 -30.40 23.12
N ASP A 81 28.87 -30.20 22.90
CA ASP A 81 28.12 -30.99 21.93
C ASP A 81 28.32 -30.38 20.54
N ARG A 82 29.27 -30.96 19.79
CA ARG A 82 29.58 -30.53 18.43
C ARG A 82 28.50 -30.88 17.41
N THR A 83 27.62 -31.84 17.73
CA THR A 83 26.56 -32.29 16.82
C THR A 83 25.44 -31.25 16.78
N THR A 84 25.05 -30.77 17.96
CA THR A 84 23.99 -29.76 18.08
C THR A 84 24.52 -28.34 18.16
N GLY A 85 25.84 -28.15 18.34
CA GLY A 85 26.47 -26.84 18.45
C GLY A 85 26.22 -26.15 19.80
N HIS A 86 26.16 -26.91 20.89
CA HIS A 86 25.87 -26.39 22.23
C HIS A 86 27.05 -26.53 23.21
N ASP A 87 27.16 -25.55 24.09
CA ASP A 87 27.87 -25.63 25.35
C ASP A 87 26.96 -26.27 26.40
N VAL A 88 27.36 -27.42 26.95
CA VAL A 88 26.53 -28.22 27.84
C VAL A 88 27.11 -28.23 29.24
N PHE A 89 26.36 -27.72 30.20
CA PHE A 89 26.70 -27.70 31.62
C PHE A 89 25.80 -28.66 32.37
N THR A 90 26.36 -29.56 33.17
CA THR A 90 25.59 -30.36 34.13
C THR A 90 25.94 -29.90 35.55
N ILE A 91 24.91 -29.43 36.25
CA ILE A 91 25.02 -28.83 37.58
C ILE A 91 24.61 -29.88 38.62
N PRO A 92 25.53 -30.32 39.50
CA PRO A 92 25.20 -31.27 40.56
C PRO A 92 24.13 -30.72 41.51
N LYS A 93 23.37 -31.63 42.13
CA LYS A 93 22.28 -31.29 43.04
C LYS A 93 22.75 -30.41 44.22
N GLU A 94 23.94 -30.66 44.74
CA GLU A 94 24.53 -29.89 45.84
C GLU A 94 24.77 -28.43 45.44
N GLU A 95 25.24 -28.22 44.21
CA GLU A 95 25.50 -26.88 43.67
C GLU A 95 24.19 -26.14 43.35
N LEU A 96 23.16 -26.85 42.85
CA LEU A 96 21.82 -26.28 42.70
C LEU A 96 21.24 -25.80 44.04
N GLN A 97 21.37 -26.61 45.10
CA GLN A 97 20.94 -26.21 46.44
C GLN A 97 21.74 -25.02 46.99
N ARG A 98 23.00 -24.84 46.57
CA ARG A 98 23.82 -23.69 46.95
C ARG A 98 23.34 -22.43 46.22
N ILE A 99 23.15 -22.50 44.90
CA ILE A 99 22.59 -21.41 44.09
C ILE A 99 21.23 -20.97 44.65
N ASP A 100 20.37 -21.92 45.02
CA ASP A 100 19.04 -21.63 45.58
C ASP A 100 19.09 -20.96 46.96
N ARG A 101 20.07 -21.34 47.80
CA ARG A 101 20.24 -20.82 49.18
C ARG A 101 20.96 -19.47 49.27
N ASN A 102 21.70 -19.04 48.24
CA ASN A 102 22.45 -17.78 48.21
C ASN A 102 21.58 -16.50 48.30
N GLN A 103 20.28 -16.64 48.54
CA GLN A 103 19.28 -15.56 48.53
C GLN A 103 18.71 -15.26 49.93
N ILE A 104 19.12 -16.02 50.96
CA ILE A 104 18.54 -15.98 52.31
C ILE A 104 19.64 -15.60 53.32
N GLY A 105 19.36 -14.64 54.20
CA GLY A 105 20.25 -14.24 55.30
C GLY A 105 21.18 -13.06 55.00
N PHE A 106 22.38 -13.04 55.61
CA PHE A 106 23.37 -11.96 55.50
C PHE A 106 24.17 -11.97 54.18
N ASN A 107 24.06 -13.02 53.38
CA ASN A 107 24.77 -13.20 52.11
C ASN A 107 23.80 -13.04 50.92
N LYS A 108 23.30 -11.84 50.66
CA LYS A 108 22.33 -11.56 49.57
C LYS A 108 23.02 -11.36 48.22
N TYR A 109 23.61 -12.43 47.70
CA TYR A 109 24.29 -12.40 46.40
C TYR A 109 23.42 -13.07 45.32
N GLY A 110 23.14 -12.35 44.23
CA GLY A 110 22.41 -12.84 43.06
C GLY A 110 20.90 -12.54 43.09
N VAL A 111 20.20 -12.98 42.05
CA VAL A 111 18.78 -12.71 41.81
C VAL A 111 17.85 -13.52 42.70
N GLN A 112 16.88 -12.90 43.37
CA GLN A 112 15.78 -13.62 44.01
C GLN A 112 14.67 -13.93 43.00
N SER A 113 14.28 -15.21 42.87
CA SER A 113 13.24 -15.63 41.92
C SER A 113 12.47 -16.87 42.37
N ASN A 114 11.22 -17.01 41.92
CA ASN A 114 10.43 -18.25 42.01
C ASN A 114 10.77 -19.26 40.88
N SER A 115 11.77 -18.96 40.05
CA SER A 115 12.29 -19.84 38.99
C SER A 115 13.77 -20.12 39.24
N LEU A 116 14.13 -21.40 39.46
CA LEU A 116 15.53 -21.80 39.63
C LEU A 116 16.31 -21.63 38.30
N ALA A 117 15.65 -21.71 37.14
CA ALA A 117 16.27 -21.45 35.85
C ALA A 117 16.89 -20.04 35.76
N VAL A 118 16.21 -19.01 36.28
CA VAL A 118 16.73 -17.63 36.30
C VAL A 118 18.02 -17.55 37.12
N LYS A 119 18.04 -18.21 38.29
CA LYS A 119 19.20 -18.26 39.18
C LYS A 119 20.38 -18.98 38.52
N ILE A 120 20.10 -20.11 37.86
CA ILE A 120 21.12 -20.86 37.13
C ILE A 120 21.72 -20.03 35.98
N ILE A 121 20.90 -19.37 35.17
CA ILE A 121 21.37 -18.58 34.04
C ILE A 121 22.25 -17.42 34.52
N GLU A 122 21.86 -16.70 35.58
CA GLU A 122 22.70 -15.66 36.19
C GLU A 122 24.09 -16.21 36.53
N HIS A 123 24.15 -17.37 37.19
CA HIS A 123 25.41 -17.98 37.58
C HIS A 123 26.25 -18.49 36.40
N LEU A 124 25.64 -19.06 35.36
CA LEU A 124 26.39 -19.58 34.22
C LEU A 124 26.83 -18.50 33.24
N SER A 125 26.04 -17.43 33.07
CA SER A 125 26.35 -16.34 32.15
C SER A 125 27.69 -15.66 32.46
N SER A 126 28.10 -15.60 33.73
CA SER A 126 29.34 -14.94 34.12
C SER A 126 30.59 -15.61 33.54
N TYR A 127 30.52 -16.92 33.26
CA TYR A 127 31.66 -17.67 32.69
C TYR A 127 31.92 -17.30 31.22
N TYR A 128 30.98 -16.60 30.59
CA TYR A 128 31.14 -16.06 29.25
C TYR A 128 31.70 -14.62 29.23
N PHE A 129 31.98 -14.02 30.40
CA PHE A 129 32.61 -12.70 30.49
C PHE A 129 34.09 -12.73 30.10
N ILE A 130 34.65 -11.56 29.76
CA ILE A 130 36.08 -11.47 29.48
C ILE A 130 36.88 -11.73 30.76
N GLY A 131 37.82 -12.67 30.67
CA GLY A 131 38.77 -12.97 31.73
C GLY A 131 38.37 -14.18 32.58
N SER A 132 39.32 -14.70 33.35
CA SER A 132 39.09 -15.80 34.29
C SER A 132 38.38 -15.29 35.55
N LEU A 133 37.38 -16.04 36.00
CA LEU A 133 36.63 -15.74 37.23
C LEU A 133 37.36 -16.29 38.47
N GLY A 134 38.18 -17.33 38.30
CA GLY A 134 38.73 -18.11 39.41
C GLY A 134 37.68 -18.99 40.09
N THR A 135 38.01 -19.53 41.26
CA THR A 135 37.27 -20.66 41.88
C THR A 135 36.46 -20.30 43.12
N ALA A 136 36.45 -19.03 43.56
CA ALA A 136 35.77 -18.63 44.79
C ALA A 136 34.24 -18.92 44.72
N PRO A 137 33.57 -19.36 45.82
CA PRO A 137 32.22 -19.92 45.77
C PRO A 137 31.16 -19.01 45.14
N ASN A 138 31.16 -17.71 45.44
CA ASN A 138 30.15 -16.75 44.97
C ASN A 138 30.64 -15.83 43.83
N ILE A 139 31.81 -16.12 43.28
CA ILE A 139 32.45 -15.24 42.29
C ILE A 139 31.61 -15.07 41.03
N SER A 140 30.86 -16.10 40.63
CA SER A 140 29.99 -16.05 39.45
C SER A 140 28.86 -15.02 39.60
N ALA A 141 28.24 -14.93 40.79
CA ALA A 141 27.21 -13.93 41.05
C ALA A 141 27.83 -12.52 41.19
N MET A 142 29.00 -12.41 41.83
CA MET A 142 29.69 -11.12 42.03
C MET A 142 30.26 -10.54 40.73
N ALA A 143 30.61 -11.40 39.77
CA ALA A 143 31.21 -10.99 38.49
C ALA A 143 30.30 -10.09 37.65
N HIS A 144 28.99 -10.11 37.91
CA HIS A 144 28.03 -9.19 37.28
C HIS A 144 28.29 -7.72 37.60
N ASN A 145 28.99 -7.43 38.70
CA ASN A 145 29.40 -6.07 39.06
C ASN A 145 30.80 -5.71 38.53
N PHE A 146 31.47 -6.60 37.81
CA PHE A 146 32.77 -6.28 37.23
C PHE A 146 32.63 -5.30 36.07
N ASN A 147 33.53 -4.32 36.03
CA ASN A 147 33.66 -3.38 34.92
C ASN A 147 34.21 -4.10 33.69
N ASN A 148 33.83 -3.67 32.49
CA ASN A 148 34.33 -4.18 31.20
C ASN A 148 34.20 -5.70 30.99
N ARG A 149 33.17 -6.31 31.59
CA ARG A 149 32.87 -7.74 31.46
C ARG A 149 32.43 -8.17 30.05
N TYR A 150 32.03 -7.22 29.20
CA TYR A 150 31.63 -7.42 27.81
C TYR A 150 32.72 -6.94 26.84
N GLU A 151 32.95 -7.69 25.76
CA GLU A 151 33.99 -7.39 24.73
C GLU A 151 33.86 -6.00 24.09
N ARG A 152 32.69 -5.35 24.19
CA ARG A 152 32.45 -3.95 23.78
C ARG A 152 31.41 -3.29 24.69
N THR A 153 31.50 -1.99 24.93
CA THR A 153 30.61 -1.21 25.85
C THR A 153 29.14 -1.12 25.41
N ASN A 154 28.81 -1.37 24.14
CA ASN A 154 27.42 -1.46 23.62
C ASN A 154 26.98 -2.91 23.35
N ALA A 155 27.71 -3.91 23.87
CA ALA A 155 27.48 -5.32 23.58
C ALA A 155 26.61 -6.06 24.59
N ALA A 156 26.05 -5.43 25.63
CA ALA A 156 25.32 -6.14 26.68
C ALA A 156 24.03 -6.81 26.16
N ALA A 157 23.16 -6.08 25.45
CA ALA A 157 21.95 -6.66 24.83
C ALA A 157 22.30 -7.75 23.80
N GLY A 158 23.37 -7.52 23.03
CA GLY A 158 23.89 -8.51 22.09
C GLY A 158 24.39 -9.77 22.81
N PHE A 159 25.21 -9.62 23.85
CA PHE A 159 25.73 -10.71 24.65
C PHE A 159 24.61 -11.58 25.22
N VAL A 160 23.62 -10.98 25.88
CA VAL A 160 22.51 -11.70 26.49
C VAL A 160 21.72 -12.46 25.42
N SER A 161 21.45 -11.82 24.28
CA SER A 161 20.71 -12.47 23.19
C SER A 161 21.48 -13.64 22.59
N HIS A 162 22.78 -13.49 22.31
CA HIS A 162 23.60 -14.60 21.81
C HIS A 162 23.71 -15.74 22.82
N LEU A 163 23.80 -15.43 24.11
CA LEU A 163 23.82 -16.43 25.19
C LEU A 163 22.51 -17.21 25.22
N LEU A 164 21.36 -16.53 25.11
CA LEU A 164 20.04 -17.16 25.14
C LEU A 164 19.62 -17.78 23.80
N GLY A 165 20.44 -17.68 22.75
CA GLY A 165 20.11 -18.21 21.43
C GLY A 165 19.08 -17.40 20.66
N THR A 166 19.03 -16.10 20.90
CA THR A 166 18.05 -15.18 20.35
C THR A 166 18.74 -13.98 19.70
N GLN A 167 17.95 -13.05 19.17
CA GLN A 167 18.46 -11.81 18.60
C GLN A 167 17.88 -10.60 19.33
N ALA A 168 18.75 -9.61 19.56
CA ALA A 168 18.34 -8.25 19.90
C ALA A 168 18.91 -7.30 18.87
N TYR A 169 18.10 -6.35 18.45
CA TYR A 169 18.54 -5.30 17.55
C TYR A 169 18.07 -3.94 18.06
N PRO A 170 18.87 -2.88 17.86
CA PRO A 170 18.48 -1.53 18.25
C PRO A 170 17.27 -1.08 17.43
N ALA A 171 16.31 -0.45 18.09
CA ALA A 171 15.10 0.08 17.46
C ALA A 171 14.93 1.57 17.83
N PRO A 172 14.54 2.44 16.88
CA PRO A 172 14.17 3.80 17.19
C PRO A 172 12.85 3.84 17.97
N VAL A 173 12.62 4.89 18.76
CA VAL A 173 11.39 5.02 19.57
C VAL A 173 10.14 5.04 18.70
N GLU A 174 10.22 5.58 17.49
CA GLU A 174 9.16 5.61 16.49
C GLU A 174 8.75 4.20 16.03
N TYR A 175 9.70 3.26 15.95
CA TYR A 175 9.40 1.87 15.65
C TYR A 175 8.55 1.26 16.77
N ILE A 176 8.91 1.49 18.04
CA ILE A 176 8.17 1.00 19.20
C ILE A 176 6.74 1.57 19.23
N LYS A 177 6.61 2.88 19.01
CA LYS A 177 5.32 3.58 18.93
C LYS A 177 4.44 3.01 17.82
N THR A 178 5.00 2.89 16.62
CA THR A 178 4.24 2.43 15.45
C THR A 178 3.79 0.98 15.63
N MET A 179 4.64 0.11 16.18
CA MET A 179 4.29 -1.28 16.48
C MET A 179 3.13 -1.37 17.50
N ASN A 180 3.21 -0.58 18.57
CA ASN A 180 2.17 -0.50 19.61
C ASN A 180 0.81 0.00 19.08
N GLU A 181 0.81 0.92 18.11
CA GLU A 181 -0.42 1.44 17.49
C GLU A 181 -1.01 0.55 16.38
N SER A 182 -0.18 -0.30 15.77
CA SER A 182 -0.50 -0.95 14.48
C SER A 182 -0.93 -2.41 14.59
N ILE A 183 -0.29 -3.21 15.45
CA ILE A 183 -0.30 -4.69 15.31
C ILE A 183 -1.19 -5.40 16.33
N SER A 184 -1.44 -4.78 17.48
CA SER A 184 -2.29 -5.22 18.61
C SER A 184 -1.82 -4.38 19.82
N PRO A 185 -2.59 -4.15 20.90
CA PRO A 185 -2.10 -3.43 22.08
C PRO A 185 -0.86 -4.02 22.77
N TYR A 186 -0.29 -5.12 22.27
CA TYR A 186 0.98 -5.66 22.74
C TYR A 186 2.14 -4.83 22.18
N THR A 187 2.85 -4.15 23.06
CA THR A 187 4.15 -3.57 22.74
C THR A 187 5.09 -4.70 22.31
N PRO A 188 5.88 -4.53 21.23
CA PRO A 188 6.89 -5.53 20.87
C PRO A 188 7.76 -5.81 22.08
N SER A 189 8.18 -7.07 22.26
CA SER A 189 9.03 -7.49 23.36
C SER A 189 10.32 -6.68 23.37
N THR A 190 10.39 -5.65 24.21
CA THR A 190 11.40 -4.59 24.11
C THR A 190 12.01 -4.34 25.48
N VAL A 191 13.31 -4.11 25.50
CA VAL A 191 14.01 -3.53 26.64
C VAL A 191 14.56 -2.16 26.26
N VAL A 192 14.68 -1.30 27.24
CA VAL A 192 15.27 0.04 27.10
C VAL A 192 16.44 0.14 28.05
N ASP A 193 17.59 0.58 27.55
CA ASP A 193 18.68 1.04 28.38
C ASP A 193 18.67 2.56 28.46
N MET A 194 18.98 3.13 29.63
CA MET A 194 19.01 4.57 29.81
C MET A 194 19.86 4.97 31.02
N LYS A 195 20.26 6.24 31.08
CA LYS A 195 20.81 6.84 32.30
C LYS A 195 19.74 6.85 33.38
N TYR A 196 20.01 6.18 34.49
CA TYR A 196 19.00 5.85 35.50
C TYR A 196 19.36 6.36 36.88
N GLY A 197 18.35 6.78 37.65
CA GLY A 197 18.51 7.40 38.96
C GLY A 197 18.27 8.91 38.94
N SER A 198 18.63 9.55 40.05
CA SER A 198 18.50 11.00 40.25
C SER A 198 19.69 11.75 39.66
N PRO A 199 19.47 12.97 39.12
CA PRO A 199 20.56 13.85 38.74
C PRO A 199 21.44 14.18 39.94
N ASP A 200 22.74 14.28 39.73
CA ASP A 200 23.68 14.78 40.74
C ASP A 200 23.61 16.32 40.86
N ALA A 201 24.51 16.91 41.66
CA ALA A 201 24.56 18.36 41.87
C ALA A 201 24.86 19.17 40.60
N SER A 202 25.41 18.53 39.55
CA SER A 202 25.65 19.14 38.24
C SER A 202 24.49 18.90 37.25
N GLY A 203 23.45 18.17 37.65
CA GLY A 203 22.34 17.79 36.79
C GLY A 203 22.61 16.56 35.94
N GLU A 204 23.75 15.88 36.12
CA GLU A 204 24.08 14.68 35.35
C GLU A 204 23.50 13.43 36.01
N ILE A 205 22.96 12.53 35.18
CA ILE A 205 22.46 11.22 35.61
C ILE A 205 23.49 10.17 35.23
N HIS A 206 24.05 9.51 36.23
CA HIS A 206 25.12 8.53 36.07
C HIS A 206 24.58 7.10 36.01
N SER A 207 25.37 6.21 35.40
CA SER A 207 25.11 4.77 35.28
C SER A 207 23.93 4.40 34.37
N VAL A 208 24.16 3.39 33.53
CA VAL A 208 23.15 2.87 32.60
C VAL A 208 22.42 1.72 33.27
N HIS A 209 21.08 1.74 33.23
CA HIS A 209 20.22 0.67 33.71
C HIS A 209 19.28 0.21 32.61
N THR A 210 18.88 -1.05 32.65
CA THR A 210 17.99 -1.66 31.66
C THR A 210 16.67 -2.03 32.28
N LEU A 211 15.57 -1.64 31.62
CA LEU A 211 14.21 -1.94 32.01
C LEU A 211 13.47 -2.60 30.84
N ARG A 212 12.43 -3.38 31.15
CA ARG A 212 11.53 -3.92 30.13
C ARG A 212 10.45 -2.88 29.82
N VAL A 213 10.12 -2.71 28.54
CA VAL A 213 8.94 -1.93 28.14
C VAL A 213 7.71 -2.82 28.28
N HIS A 214 6.76 -2.44 29.12
CA HIS A 214 5.53 -3.20 29.35
C HIS A 214 4.39 -2.73 28.44
N ARG A 215 4.13 -1.41 28.43
CA ARG A 215 3.11 -0.81 27.56
C ARG A 215 3.39 0.66 27.29
N LEU A 216 2.78 1.19 26.24
CA LEU A 216 2.74 2.62 25.95
C LEU A 216 1.33 3.15 26.18
N GLU A 217 1.25 4.36 26.73
CA GLU A 217 0.02 5.11 26.93
C GLU A 217 0.10 6.44 26.17
N VAL A 218 -0.91 6.74 25.35
CA VAL A 218 -0.96 7.97 24.56
C VAL A 218 -2.04 8.87 25.14
N VAL A 219 -1.64 10.04 25.63
CA VAL A 219 -2.54 11.05 26.20
C VAL A 219 -2.69 12.19 25.21
N HIS A 220 -3.91 12.40 24.71
CA HIS A 220 -4.22 13.44 23.74
C HIS A 220 -4.46 14.79 24.44
N GLU A 221 -3.39 15.50 24.79
CA GLU A 221 -3.44 16.87 25.30
C GLU A 221 -3.14 17.90 24.19
N LYS A 222 -3.46 19.18 24.41
CA LYS A 222 -3.05 20.28 23.52
C LYS A 222 -1.68 20.81 23.99
N PRO A 223 -0.66 20.97 23.12
CA PRO A 223 -0.74 21.13 21.66
C PRO A 223 -0.51 19.85 20.82
N GLY A 224 -0.40 18.66 21.42
CA GLY A 224 -0.26 17.39 20.71
C GLY A 224 -0.21 16.17 21.64
N PRO A 225 -0.29 14.94 21.10
CA PRO A 225 -0.29 13.73 21.91
C PRO A 225 1.03 13.55 22.67
N ILE A 226 0.95 13.31 23.97
CA ILE A 226 2.06 12.94 24.84
C ILE A 226 2.09 11.42 24.98
N VAL A 227 3.26 10.81 24.85
CA VAL A 227 3.45 9.37 24.99
C VAL A 227 4.18 9.06 26.30
N TYR A 228 3.57 8.19 27.09
CA TYR A 228 4.13 7.65 28.34
C TYR A 228 4.51 6.19 28.16
N PHE A 229 5.71 5.84 28.60
CA PHE A 229 6.26 4.50 28.60
C PHE A 229 6.16 3.92 30.01
N HIS A 230 5.44 2.81 30.13
CA HIS A 230 5.35 2.02 31.36
C HIS A 230 6.48 0.99 31.33
N LEU A 231 7.48 1.16 32.19
CA LEU A 231 8.71 0.37 32.24
C LEU A 231 8.75 -0.50 33.50
N VAL A 232 9.14 -1.76 33.36
CA VAL A 232 9.28 -2.71 34.47
C VAL A 232 10.74 -2.87 34.85
N ASN A 233 11.04 -2.65 36.12
CA ASN A 233 12.41 -2.61 36.62
C ASN A 233 12.84 -4.00 37.13
N PRO A 234 13.96 -4.58 36.64
CA PRO A 234 14.42 -5.90 37.10
C PRO A 234 14.91 -5.93 38.56
N TRP A 235 15.05 -4.78 39.21
CA TRP A 235 15.20 -4.72 40.67
C TRP A 235 13.99 -5.33 41.39
N ASP A 236 12.80 -5.17 40.82
CA ASP A 236 11.58 -5.84 41.25
C ASP A 236 10.57 -5.84 40.10
N ASN A 237 10.50 -6.94 39.35
CA ASN A 237 9.69 -7.01 38.13
C ASN A 237 8.16 -7.06 38.40
N SER A 238 7.74 -6.88 39.65
CA SER A 238 6.34 -6.60 40.02
C SER A 238 6.00 -5.12 40.01
N LYS A 239 7.00 -4.23 39.88
CA LYS A 239 6.84 -2.78 39.90
C LYS A 239 6.99 -2.20 38.50
N THR A 240 6.14 -1.22 38.22
CA THR A 240 6.16 -0.44 36.97
C THR A 240 6.44 1.01 37.29
N GLU A 241 7.28 1.64 36.48
CA GLU A 241 7.64 3.06 36.51
C GLU A 241 7.17 3.71 35.20
N VAL A 242 6.82 5.00 35.25
CA VAL A 242 6.26 5.71 34.09
C VAL A 242 7.20 6.84 33.70
N PHE A 243 7.59 6.88 32.43
CA PHE A 243 8.46 7.90 31.86
C PHE A 243 7.80 8.53 30.63
N SER A 244 7.90 9.84 30.48
CA SER A 244 7.50 10.49 29.23
C SER A 244 8.55 10.27 28.14
N GLU A 245 8.15 10.35 26.87
CA GLU A 245 9.10 10.30 25.75
C GLU A 245 10.20 11.37 25.86
N GLU A 246 9.86 12.56 26.37
CA GLU A 246 10.82 13.64 26.60
C GLU A 246 11.85 13.27 27.68
N GLU A 247 11.40 12.65 28.77
CA GLU A 247 12.32 12.21 29.83
C GLU A 247 13.24 11.10 29.33
N LEU A 248 12.72 10.13 28.57
CA LEU A 248 13.54 9.09 27.96
C LEU A 248 14.60 9.66 27.02
N ARG A 249 14.27 10.71 26.26
CA ARG A 249 15.26 11.43 25.42
C ARG A 249 16.36 12.08 26.27
N LYS A 250 16.01 12.75 27.37
CA LYS A 250 16.97 13.36 28.30
C LYS A 250 17.88 12.33 28.98
N ARG A 251 17.36 11.12 29.21
CA ARG A 251 18.10 9.99 29.79
C ARG A 251 18.91 9.19 28.76
N GLU A 252 19.00 9.67 27.51
CA GLU A 252 19.71 9.01 26.41
C GLU A 252 19.25 7.56 26.20
N ALA A 253 17.93 7.34 26.28
CA ALA A 253 17.35 6.00 26.19
C ALA A 253 17.61 5.34 24.82
N ARG A 254 18.00 4.06 24.82
CA ARG A 254 18.14 3.24 23.60
C ARG A 254 17.29 1.98 23.76
N PHE A 255 16.47 1.73 22.75
CA PHE A 255 15.56 0.58 22.75
C PHE A 255 16.16 -0.59 21.98
N PHE A 256 15.93 -1.79 22.49
CA PHE A 256 16.30 -3.05 21.86
C PHE A 256 15.08 -3.94 21.82
N VAL A 257 14.69 -4.36 20.62
CA VAL A 257 13.60 -5.32 20.46
C VAL A 257 14.19 -6.72 20.47
N LEU A 258 13.61 -7.57 21.30
CA LEU A 258 13.98 -8.95 21.52
C LEU A 258 13.15 -9.83 20.59
N ASN A 259 13.82 -10.71 19.86
CA ASN A 259 13.17 -11.51 18.86
C ASN A 259 13.57 -12.99 18.94
N LEU A 260 12.55 -13.86 18.93
CA LEU A 260 12.65 -15.31 18.81
C LEU A 260 12.42 -15.80 17.37
N ASP A 261 11.81 -14.96 16.52
CA ASP A 261 11.34 -15.32 15.18
C ASP A 261 11.85 -14.29 14.16
N GLU A 262 13.06 -14.52 13.63
CA GLU A 262 13.69 -13.68 12.60
C GLU A 262 12.75 -13.42 11.39
N PRO A 263 12.02 -14.44 10.86
CA PRO A 263 10.98 -14.21 9.86
C PRO A 263 9.91 -13.19 10.28
N ARG A 264 9.30 -13.34 11.46
CA ARG A 264 8.27 -12.38 11.94
C ARG A 264 8.78 -10.97 12.01
N GLU A 265 10.00 -10.79 12.50
CA GLU A 265 10.58 -9.46 12.59
C GLU A 265 10.85 -8.83 11.22
N THR A 266 11.42 -9.61 10.32
CA THR A 266 11.69 -9.11 8.97
C THR A 266 10.39 -8.69 8.29
N LEU A 267 9.32 -9.47 8.47
CA LEU A 267 7.99 -9.13 8.01
C LEU A 267 7.46 -7.85 8.69
N ASN A 268 7.63 -7.69 10.01
CA ASN A 268 7.20 -6.49 10.74
C ASN A 268 7.88 -5.23 10.22
N LYS A 269 9.19 -5.28 9.95
CA LYS A 269 9.93 -4.15 9.34
C LYS A 269 9.35 -3.74 7.99
N THR A 270 8.96 -4.70 7.15
CA THR A 270 8.30 -4.43 5.87
C THR A 270 6.87 -3.90 6.08
N LEU A 271 6.10 -4.48 6.99
CA LEU A 271 4.73 -4.06 7.32
C LEU A 271 4.68 -2.60 7.81
N LEU A 272 5.68 -2.17 8.58
CA LEU A 272 5.79 -0.78 9.04
C LEU A 272 5.95 0.22 7.90
N GLN A 273 6.43 -0.21 6.73
CA GLN A 273 6.52 0.63 5.54
C GLN A 273 5.16 0.71 4.80
N CYS A 274 4.28 -0.27 4.97
CA CYS A 274 2.95 -0.31 4.33
C CYS A 274 1.97 0.72 4.94
N THR A 275 0.79 0.84 4.34
CA THR A 275 -0.31 1.59 4.96
C THR A 275 -0.80 0.94 6.28
N LYS A 276 -1.41 1.75 7.15
CA LYS A 276 -2.06 1.26 8.39
C LYS A 276 -3.16 0.23 8.11
N TYR A 277 -3.86 0.36 6.97
CA TYR A 277 -4.87 -0.60 6.54
C TYR A 277 -4.23 -1.97 6.24
N THR A 278 -3.19 -2.00 5.40
CA THR A 278 -2.48 -3.25 5.02
C THR A 278 -1.97 -4.00 6.25
N ARG A 279 -1.35 -3.29 7.20
CA ARG A 279 -0.89 -3.88 8.46
C ARG A 279 -2.00 -4.59 9.22
N ARG A 280 -3.06 -3.83 9.54
CA ARG A 280 -4.21 -4.34 10.30
C ARG A 280 -4.91 -5.48 9.59
N TYR A 281 -4.97 -5.43 8.26
CA TYR A 281 -5.58 -6.48 7.45
C TYR A 281 -4.80 -7.79 7.58
N ILE A 282 -3.48 -7.75 7.42
CA ILE A 282 -2.62 -8.95 7.51
C ILE A 282 -2.68 -9.54 8.92
N ASP A 283 -2.52 -8.73 9.97
CA ASP A 283 -2.54 -9.22 11.36
C ASP A 283 -3.92 -9.80 11.75
N ALA A 284 -5.01 -9.25 11.24
CA ALA A 284 -6.37 -9.76 11.48
C ALA A 284 -6.70 -11.05 10.72
N ARG A 285 -5.83 -11.50 9.81
CA ARG A 285 -6.03 -12.70 8.97
C ARG A 285 -4.95 -13.74 9.27
N VAL A 286 -5.23 -14.57 10.27
CA VAL A 286 -4.27 -15.55 10.82
C VAL A 286 -3.65 -16.45 9.75
N ASN A 287 -4.42 -16.91 8.75
CA ASN A 287 -3.90 -17.82 7.71
C ASN A 287 -2.99 -17.08 6.74
N LEU A 288 -3.38 -15.88 6.31
CA LEU A 288 -2.53 -15.01 5.50
C LEU A 288 -1.23 -14.67 6.22
N LEU A 289 -1.31 -14.29 7.51
CA LEU A 289 -0.12 -14.01 8.32
C LEU A 289 0.79 -15.23 8.42
N LYS A 290 0.25 -16.42 8.75
CA LYS A 290 1.03 -17.67 8.81
C LYS A 290 1.70 -18.01 7.47
N ALA A 291 0.99 -17.85 6.37
CA ALA A 291 1.53 -18.13 5.04
C ALA A 291 2.64 -17.14 4.65
N LEU A 292 2.46 -15.85 4.95
CA LEU A 292 3.51 -14.83 4.76
C LEU A 292 4.73 -15.09 5.63
N LEU A 293 4.55 -15.51 6.89
CA LEU A 293 5.65 -15.88 7.78
C LEU A 293 6.43 -17.10 7.27
N SER A 294 5.70 -18.12 6.82
CA SER A 294 6.29 -19.32 6.23
C SER A 294 7.09 -18.99 4.98
N PHE A 295 6.55 -18.11 4.12
CA PHE A 295 7.28 -17.61 2.95
C PHE A 295 8.52 -16.79 3.35
N GLN A 296 8.38 -15.87 4.31
CA GLN A 296 9.46 -15.04 4.84
C GLN A 296 10.62 -15.87 5.44
N ALA A 297 10.34 -17.07 5.96
CA ALA A 297 11.37 -17.97 6.48
C ALA A 297 12.28 -18.55 5.38
N THR A 298 11.79 -18.64 4.15
CA THR A 298 12.57 -19.10 2.99
C THR A 298 13.57 -18.04 2.51
N GLU A 299 14.67 -18.45 1.86
CA GLU A 299 15.63 -17.51 1.28
C GLU A 299 14.97 -16.59 0.23
N GLY A 300 13.99 -17.11 -0.51
CA GLY A 300 13.17 -16.32 -1.43
C GLY A 300 12.38 -15.23 -0.70
N GLY A 301 11.61 -15.58 0.33
CA GLY A 301 10.78 -14.61 1.04
C GLY A 301 11.57 -13.49 1.69
N ARG A 302 12.76 -13.76 2.24
CA ARG A 302 13.65 -12.72 2.80
C ARG A 302 14.04 -11.62 1.81
N ARG A 303 14.06 -11.93 0.51
CA ARG A 303 14.44 -10.97 -0.55
C ARG A 303 13.24 -10.36 -1.27
N PHE A 304 12.11 -11.07 -1.35
CA PHE A 304 11.00 -10.68 -2.22
C PHE A 304 9.84 -9.96 -1.51
N LEU A 305 9.66 -10.13 -0.19
CA LEU A 305 8.56 -9.46 0.52
C LEU A 305 8.87 -7.97 0.76
N THR A 306 8.50 -7.14 -0.22
CA THR A 306 8.54 -5.66 -0.13
C THR A 306 7.18 -5.08 0.27
N MET A 307 7.16 -3.79 0.60
CA MET A 307 5.92 -3.03 0.87
C MET A 307 4.87 -3.22 -0.22
N GLN A 308 5.27 -3.09 -1.49
CA GLN A 308 4.35 -3.22 -2.62
C GLN A 308 3.83 -4.66 -2.77
N CYS A 309 4.66 -5.65 -2.48
CA CYS A 309 4.25 -7.05 -2.53
C CYS A 309 3.18 -7.35 -1.46
N LEU A 310 3.34 -6.82 -0.25
CA LEU A 310 2.36 -7.00 0.82
C LEU A 310 1.04 -6.29 0.50
N GLU A 311 1.09 -5.09 -0.05
CA GLU A 311 -0.10 -4.35 -0.49
C GLU A 311 -0.84 -5.07 -1.62
N ALA A 312 -0.10 -5.58 -2.62
CA ALA A 312 -0.64 -6.42 -3.67
C ALA A 312 -1.27 -7.72 -3.12
N CYS A 313 -0.63 -8.36 -2.13
CA CYS A 313 -1.17 -9.55 -1.48
C CYS A 313 -2.50 -9.26 -0.77
N VAL A 314 -2.58 -8.13 -0.03
CA VAL A 314 -3.83 -7.71 0.63
C VAL A 314 -4.91 -7.40 -0.40
N GLN A 315 -4.57 -6.66 -1.46
CA GLN A 315 -5.48 -6.36 -2.56
C GLN A 315 -6.04 -7.65 -3.17
N LEU A 316 -5.20 -8.64 -3.45
CA LEU A 316 -5.63 -9.90 -4.05
C LEU A 316 -6.47 -10.74 -3.08
N HIS A 317 -6.01 -10.88 -1.83
CA HIS A 317 -6.74 -11.59 -0.78
C HIS A 317 -8.13 -10.99 -0.54
N SER A 318 -8.26 -9.67 -0.61
CA SER A 318 -9.55 -8.98 -0.45
C SER A 318 -10.53 -9.23 -1.59
N GLN A 319 -10.05 -9.56 -2.80
CA GLN A 319 -10.86 -9.82 -3.99
C GLN A 319 -11.32 -11.28 -4.12
N ILE A 320 -10.79 -12.18 -3.29
CA ILE A 320 -11.05 -13.63 -3.36
C ILE A 320 -11.67 -14.07 -2.03
N PRO A 321 -13.02 -14.13 -1.93
CA PRO A 321 -13.71 -14.35 -0.66
C PRO A 321 -13.40 -15.69 0.01
N TYR A 322 -12.97 -16.68 -0.77
CA TYR A 322 -12.64 -18.04 -0.34
C TYR A 322 -11.12 -18.27 -0.21
N PHE A 323 -10.30 -17.20 -0.22
CA PHE A 323 -8.84 -17.34 -0.20
C PHE A 323 -8.31 -18.05 1.05
N ASP A 324 -8.93 -17.83 2.20
CA ASP A 324 -8.60 -18.55 3.44
C ASP A 324 -8.75 -20.07 3.28
N LEU A 325 -9.65 -20.55 2.42
CA LEU A 325 -9.77 -21.99 2.10
C LEU A 325 -8.62 -22.46 1.21
N LEU A 326 -8.13 -21.63 0.29
CA LEU A 326 -6.94 -21.94 -0.53
C LEU A 326 -5.67 -22.01 0.33
N LEU A 327 -5.58 -21.17 1.36
CA LEU A 327 -4.46 -21.22 2.31
C LEU A 327 -4.57 -22.39 3.30
N ASN A 328 -5.78 -22.91 3.54
CA ASN A 328 -6.06 -24.00 4.48
C ASN A 328 -6.37 -25.35 3.81
N SER A 329 -6.25 -25.49 2.48
CA SER A 329 -6.64 -26.72 1.76
C SER A 329 -5.72 -27.92 2.03
N SER A 330 -4.73 -27.76 2.91
CA SER A 330 -3.66 -28.71 3.16
C SER A 330 -3.84 -29.47 4.47
N LYS A 331 -3.68 -30.80 4.40
CA LYS A 331 -3.36 -31.62 5.58
C LYS A 331 -1.93 -31.28 6.06
N PRO A 332 -1.48 -31.72 7.24
CA PRO A 332 -0.11 -31.45 7.67
C PRO A 332 0.85 -32.46 7.02
N SER A 333 1.07 -32.38 5.71
CA SER A 333 2.15 -33.09 5.01
C SER A 333 3.24 -32.11 4.53
N ALA A 334 4.40 -32.63 4.11
CA ALA A 334 5.49 -31.79 3.60
C ALA A 334 5.17 -31.18 2.22
N GLU A 335 4.36 -31.87 1.41
CA GLU A 335 3.94 -31.40 0.08
C GLU A 335 3.00 -30.17 0.19
N ASP A 336 2.10 -30.24 1.17
CA ASP A 336 1.15 -29.19 1.53
C ASP A 336 1.80 -27.85 1.92
N ALA A 337 2.95 -27.89 2.61
CA ALA A 337 3.71 -26.69 2.96
C ALA A 337 4.34 -26.03 1.71
N GLN A 338 4.68 -26.83 0.70
CA GLN A 338 5.28 -26.35 -0.54
C GLN A 338 4.22 -25.72 -1.46
N GLU A 339 3.00 -26.23 -1.47
CA GLU A 339 1.88 -25.63 -2.19
C GLU A 339 1.52 -24.23 -1.64
N GLN A 340 1.47 -24.06 -0.32
CA GLN A 340 1.25 -22.74 0.29
C GLN A 340 2.31 -21.71 -0.11
N LEU A 341 3.59 -22.13 -0.18
CA LEU A 341 4.68 -21.26 -0.64
C LEU A 341 4.51 -20.88 -2.11
N ILE A 342 4.03 -21.81 -2.95
CA ILE A 342 3.73 -21.54 -4.37
C ILE A 342 2.58 -20.53 -4.46
N ILE A 343 1.51 -20.70 -3.69
CA ILE A 343 0.37 -19.76 -3.67
C ILE A 343 0.85 -18.35 -3.34
N ILE A 344 1.57 -18.16 -2.22
CA ILE A 344 2.08 -16.84 -1.83
C ILE A 344 3.02 -16.26 -2.90
N ARG A 345 3.89 -17.09 -3.47
CA ARG A 345 4.77 -16.64 -4.56
C ARG A 345 3.97 -16.13 -5.76
N GLN A 346 2.92 -16.84 -6.17
CA GLN A 346 2.08 -16.39 -7.29
C GLN A 346 1.25 -15.17 -6.93
N MET A 347 0.81 -15.00 -5.69
CA MET A 347 0.17 -13.75 -5.25
C MET A 347 1.10 -12.54 -5.44
N ILE A 348 2.37 -12.69 -5.05
CA ILE A 348 3.38 -11.63 -5.18
C ILE A 348 3.64 -11.33 -6.65
N MET A 349 3.80 -12.35 -7.49
CA MET A 349 4.07 -12.19 -8.92
C MET A 349 2.88 -11.60 -9.70
N ALA A 350 1.66 -11.85 -9.25
CA ALA A 350 0.45 -11.30 -9.85
C ALA A 350 0.23 -9.81 -9.53
N TYR A 351 0.93 -9.26 -8.53
CA TYR A 351 0.93 -7.84 -8.20
C TYR A 351 -0.49 -7.24 -8.03
N GLY A 352 -1.38 -7.99 -7.38
CA GLY A 352 -2.76 -7.57 -7.08
C GLY A 352 -3.77 -7.83 -8.21
N ASN A 353 -3.34 -8.37 -9.35
CA ASN A 353 -4.22 -8.72 -10.47
C ASN A 353 -4.78 -10.14 -10.31
N LYS A 354 -6.10 -10.25 -10.12
CA LYS A 354 -6.82 -11.51 -9.89
C LYS A 354 -6.70 -12.48 -11.08
N LYS A 355 -6.91 -12.02 -12.32
CA LYS A 355 -6.76 -12.83 -13.54
C LYS A 355 -5.34 -13.40 -13.69
N GLU A 356 -4.33 -12.55 -13.52
CA GLU A 356 -2.92 -12.95 -13.63
C GLU A 356 -2.53 -13.93 -12.54
N PHE A 357 -3.03 -13.74 -11.32
CA PHE A 357 -2.85 -14.69 -10.23
C PHE A 357 -3.38 -16.07 -10.60
N PHE A 358 -4.61 -16.17 -11.10
CA PHE A 358 -5.16 -17.46 -11.50
C PHE A 358 -4.37 -18.11 -12.65
N ARG A 359 -3.90 -17.30 -13.61
CA ARG A 359 -3.03 -17.78 -14.69
C ARG A 359 -1.75 -18.40 -14.13
N LEU A 360 -1.02 -17.67 -13.31
CA LEU A 360 0.23 -18.12 -12.70
C LEU A 360 0.02 -19.32 -11.78
N LEU A 361 -1.10 -19.36 -11.05
CA LEU A 361 -1.45 -20.44 -10.15
C LEU A 361 -1.76 -21.73 -10.93
N CYS A 362 -2.57 -21.67 -11.98
CA CYS A 362 -2.87 -22.83 -12.84
C CYS A 362 -1.63 -23.37 -13.56
N MET A 363 -0.64 -22.50 -13.85
CA MET A 363 0.65 -22.93 -14.40
C MET A 363 1.54 -23.63 -13.37
N SER A 364 1.42 -23.25 -12.10
CA SER A 364 2.32 -23.71 -11.03
C SER A 364 1.77 -24.89 -10.23
N LEU A 365 0.45 -25.04 -10.16
CA LEU A 365 -0.26 -26.10 -9.45
C LEU A 365 -1.33 -26.72 -10.38
N PRO A 366 -0.93 -27.63 -11.29
CA PRO A 366 -1.86 -28.25 -12.25
C PRO A 366 -2.67 -29.41 -11.62
N ASP A 367 -3.18 -29.25 -10.40
CA ASP A 367 -4.05 -30.23 -9.77
C ASP A 367 -5.51 -30.01 -10.19
N ALA A 368 -6.12 -31.03 -10.79
CA ALA A 368 -7.52 -31.03 -11.21
C ALA A 368 -8.49 -30.81 -10.03
N GLY A 369 -8.17 -31.29 -8.83
CA GLY A 369 -8.97 -31.08 -7.62
C GLY A 369 -8.98 -29.62 -7.17
N PHE A 370 -7.81 -28.99 -7.19
CA PHE A 370 -7.64 -27.58 -6.85
C PHE A 370 -8.30 -26.65 -7.90
N ILE A 371 -8.18 -26.97 -9.18
CA ILE A 371 -8.85 -26.23 -10.26
C ILE A 371 -10.37 -26.37 -10.16
N GLN A 372 -10.88 -27.56 -9.84
CA GLN A 372 -12.32 -27.77 -9.63
C GLN A 372 -12.84 -26.99 -8.41
N LEU A 373 -12.04 -26.89 -7.34
CA LEU A 373 -12.35 -26.05 -6.19
C LEU A 373 -12.49 -24.58 -6.61
N LEU A 374 -11.52 -24.03 -7.34
CA LEU A 374 -11.56 -22.66 -7.87
C LEU A 374 -12.80 -22.40 -8.73
N LEU A 375 -13.12 -23.33 -9.64
CA LEU A 375 -14.29 -23.24 -10.53
C LEU A 375 -15.63 -23.29 -9.78
N ASN A 376 -15.69 -23.96 -8.64
CA ASN A 376 -16.92 -24.07 -7.85
C ASN A 376 -17.24 -22.77 -7.10
N TYR A 377 -16.23 -21.98 -6.74
CA TYR A 377 -16.43 -20.73 -5.99
C TYR A 377 -16.59 -19.48 -6.88
N GLU A 378 -16.13 -19.51 -8.13
CA GLU A 378 -16.29 -18.40 -9.08
C GLU A 378 -17.57 -18.57 -9.90
N GLN A 379 -18.66 -18.00 -9.37
CA GLN A 379 -19.98 -17.97 -10.03
C GLN A 379 -19.93 -17.19 -11.36
N PRO A 380 -20.68 -17.58 -12.41
CA PRO A 380 -20.80 -16.80 -13.65
C PRO A 380 -21.66 -15.55 -13.40
N PRO A 381 -21.19 -14.33 -13.76
CA PRO A 381 -20.88 -13.98 -15.16
C PRO A 381 -19.51 -13.30 -15.43
N GLN A 382 -18.63 -13.11 -14.45
CA GLN A 382 -17.31 -12.44 -14.59
C GLN A 382 -16.12 -13.42 -14.52
N ASN A 383 -16.14 -14.47 -15.32
CA ASN A 383 -15.31 -15.64 -15.05
C ASN A 383 -13.89 -15.51 -15.65
N GLU A 384 -13.04 -14.67 -15.01
CA GLU A 384 -11.61 -14.48 -15.34
C GLU A 384 -10.85 -15.82 -15.39
N ILE A 385 -11.24 -16.79 -14.56
CA ILE A 385 -10.70 -18.16 -14.59
C ILE A 385 -11.06 -18.89 -15.88
N ASN A 386 -12.28 -18.73 -16.40
CA ASN A 386 -12.65 -19.35 -17.67
C ASN A 386 -11.89 -18.74 -18.85
N GLU A 387 -11.57 -17.44 -18.80
CA GLU A 387 -10.70 -16.82 -19.79
C GLU A 387 -9.28 -17.38 -19.71
N VAL A 388 -8.71 -17.48 -18.51
CA VAL A 388 -7.40 -18.10 -18.27
C VAL A 388 -7.37 -19.56 -18.74
N LEU A 389 -8.42 -20.34 -18.46
CA LEU A 389 -8.54 -21.73 -18.90
C LEU A 389 -8.72 -21.84 -20.42
N ALA A 390 -9.38 -20.86 -21.06
CA ALA A 390 -9.45 -20.77 -22.52
C ALA A 390 -8.09 -20.42 -23.15
N GLU A 391 -7.31 -19.54 -22.52
CA GLU A 391 -5.93 -19.23 -22.91
C GLU A 391 -5.03 -20.48 -22.77
N ILE A 392 -5.10 -21.18 -21.64
CA ILE A 392 -4.38 -22.45 -21.40
C ILE A 392 -4.82 -23.54 -22.40
N ARG A 393 -6.11 -23.62 -22.73
CA ARG A 393 -6.64 -24.58 -23.72
C ARG A 393 -6.06 -24.35 -25.12
N ASN A 394 -5.77 -23.11 -25.48
CA ASN A 394 -5.17 -22.78 -26.78
C ASN A 394 -3.67 -23.07 -26.82
N ASP A 395 -3.02 -23.25 -25.66
CA ASP A 395 -1.63 -23.67 -25.54
C ASP A 395 -1.54 -25.21 -25.45
N LYS A 396 -1.31 -25.84 -26.63
CA LYS A 396 -1.15 -27.29 -26.75
C LYS A 396 0.07 -27.86 -26.03
N SER A 397 1.00 -27.02 -25.59
CA SER A 397 2.18 -27.44 -24.82
C SER A 397 1.92 -27.53 -23.32
N HIS A 398 0.73 -27.08 -22.86
CA HIS A 398 0.42 -26.97 -21.45
C HIS A 398 0.08 -28.33 -20.80
N PRO A 399 0.65 -28.67 -19.62
CA PRO A 399 0.42 -29.96 -18.93
C PRO A 399 -1.06 -30.26 -18.65
N LEU A 400 -1.85 -29.21 -18.42
CA LEU A 400 -3.29 -29.29 -18.16
C LEU A 400 -4.17 -29.53 -19.39
N HIS A 401 -3.65 -29.46 -20.62
CA HIS A 401 -4.44 -29.52 -21.85
C HIS A 401 -5.36 -30.76 -21.90
N THR A 402 -4.92 -31.90 -21.37
CA THR A 402 -5.69 -33.16 -21.41
C THR A 402 -6.74 -33.26 -20.29
N ALA A 403 -6.45 -32.71 -19.10
CA ALA A 403 -7.36 -32.73 -17.94
C ALA A 403 -8.46 -31.65 -18.04
N VAL A 404 -8.08 -30.45 -18.50
CA VAL A 404 -8.97 -29.28 -18.67
C VAL A 404 -10.01 -29.52 -19.77
N ILE A 405 -9.62 -30.16 -20.88
CA ILE A 405 -10.56 -30.46 -21.98
C ILE A 405 -11.63 -31.47 -21.52
N SER A 406 -11.26 -32.50 -20.77
CA SER A 406 -12.23 -33.53 -20.35
C SER A 406 -13.17 -33.04 -19.24
N GLY A 407 -12.64 -32.33 -18.24
CA GLY A 407 -13.44 -31.85 -17.09
C GLY A 407 -14.36 -30.66 -17.42
N ILE A 408 -13.91 -29.70 -18.23
CA ILE A 408 -14.71 -28.50 -18.56
C ILE A 408 -15.82 -28.84 -19.57
N ILE A 409 -15.54 -29.71 -20.55
CA ILE A 409 -16.55 -30.12 -21.53
C ILE A 409 -17.67 -30.91 -20.82
N GLN A 410 -17.31 -31.89 -19.99
CA GLN A 410 -18.31 -32.65 -19.24
C GLN A 410 -19.18 -31.77 -18.33
N ASN A 411 -18.59 -30.81 -17.61
CA ASN A 411 -19.33 -29.96 -16.66
C ASN A 411 -20.21 -28.92 -17.38
N ARG A 412 -19.76 -28.38 -18.53
CA ARG A 412 -20.57 -27.46 -19.34
C ARG A 412 -21.77 -28.16 -19.98
N GLU A 413 -21.54 -29.33 -20.58
CA GLU A 413 -22.61 -30.13 -21.19
C GLU A 413 -23.60 -30.64 -20.13
N TYR A 414 -23.12 -30.99 -18.93
CA TYR A 414 -23.96 -31.38 -17.80
C TYR A 414 -24.87 -30.23 -17.33
N ARG A 415 -24.32 -29.02 -17.13
CA ARG A 415 -25.14 -27.84 -16.75
C ARG A 415 -26.13 -27.44 -17.85
N GLN A 416 -25.74 -27.55 -19.12
CA GLN A 416 -26.63 -27.27 -20.24
C GLN A 416 -27.81 -28.26 -20.28
N ALA A 417 -27.54 -29.55 -20.03
CA ALA A 417 -28.58 -30.55 -19.90
C ALA A 417 -29.52 -30.25 -18.72
N GLU A 418 -28.99 -29.87 -17.54
CA GLU A 418 -29.83 -29.48 -16.40
C GLU A 418 -30.70 -28.24 -16.67
N GLN A 419 -30.13 -27.19 -17.27
CA GLN A 419 -30.90 -25.99 -17.63
C GLN A 419 -31.99 -26.30 -18.65
N LEU A 420 -31.70 -27.18 -19.61
CA LEU A 420 -32.69 -27.62 -20.60
C LEU A 420 -33.83 -28.38 -19.93
N ILE A 421 -33.53 -29.29 -19.00
CA ILE A 421 -34.55 -30.00 -18.20
C ILE A 421 -35.44 -29.01 -17.45
N LEU A 422 -34.86 -28.01 -16.78
CA LEU A 422 -35.63 -26.99 -16.06
C LEU A 422 -36.52 -26.16 -16.99
N ALA A 423 -36.04 -25.81 -18.19
CA ALA A 423 -36.84 -25.10 -19.18
C ALA A 423 -38.05 -25.93 -19.65
N TYR A 424 -37.88 -27.23 -19.88
CA TYR A 424 -38.99 -28.13 -20.21
C TYR A 424 -39.97 -28.32 -19.06
N VAL A 425 -39.49 -28.42 -17.81
CA VAL A 425 -40.36 -28.44 -16.62
C VAL A 425 -41.22 -27.18 -16.59
N GLN A 426 -40.61 -26.00 -16.74
CA GLN A 426 -41.31 -24.73 -16.75
C GLN A 426 -42.34 -24.65 -17.90
N GLN A 427 -41.95 -25.07 -19.11
CA GLN A 427 -42.84 -25.09 -20.28
C GLN A 427 -44.06 -26.00 -20.07
N ILE A 428 -43.88 -27.15 -19.40
CA ILE A 428 -44.98 -28.04 -19.03
C ILE A 428 -45.87 -27.39 -17.96
N GLU A 429 -45.29 -26.76 -16.93
CA GLU A 429 -46.05 -26.12 -15.85
C GLU A 429 -46.84 -24.90 -16.31
N ASP A 430 -46.29 -24.09 -17.22
CA ASP A 430 -46.91 -22.88 -17.78
C ASP A 430 -47.96 -23.16 -18.87
N PHE A 431 -48.12 -24.42 -19.28
CA PHE A 431 -49.12 -24.80 -20.27
C PHE A 431 -50.54 -24.49 -19.75
N LEU A 432 -51.25 -23.56 -20.41
CA LEU A 432 -52.57 -23.09 -19.99
C LEU A 432 -53.67 -24.10 -20.36
N GLU A 433 -54.46 -24.53 -19.38
CA GLU A 433 -55.63 -25.39 -19.61
C GLU A 433 -56.82 -24.55 -20.10
N LYS A 434 -57.30 -24.78 -21.33
CA LYS A 434 -58.46 -24.07 -21.93
C LYS A 434 -59.56 -25.03 -22.35
N ASN A 435 -60.53 -25.29 -21.48
CA ASN A 435 -61.70 -26.11 -21.81
C ASN A 435 -62.92 -25.22 -22.03
N SER A 436 -63.08 -24.74 -23.26
CA SER A 436 -64.16 -23.83 -23.69
C SER A 436 -65.29 -24.53 -24.46
N GLY A 437 -65.32 -25.88 -24.47
CA GLY A 437 -66.37 -26.63 -25.16
C GLY A 437 -67.77 -26.27 -24.68
N SER A 438 -68.70 -26.19 -25.62
CA SER A 438 -70.12 -25.88 -25.40
C SER A 438 -70.97 -27.14 -25.17
N ASN A 439 -70.43 -28.31 -25.49
CA ASN A 439 -71.03 -29.63 -25.30
C ASN A 439 -69.97 -30.65 -24.86
N GLU A 440 -70.41 -31.85 -24.47
CA GLU A 440 -69.54 -32.91 -23.96
C GLU A 440 -68.47 -33.33 -24.99
N GLU A 441 -68.84 -33.47 -26.26
CA GLU A 441 -67.92 -33.89 -27.33
C GLU A 441 -66.79 -32.87 -27.55
N GLU A 442 -67.11 -31.57 -27.52
CA GLU A 442 -66.12 -30.50 -27.65
C GLU A 442 -65.18 -30.42 -26.45
N VAL A 443 -65.69 -30.62 -25.23
CA VAL A 443 -64.84 -30.65 -24.03
C VAL A 443 -63.87 -31.83 -24.08
N GLU A 444 -64.34 -33.00 -24.50
CA GLU A 444 -63.51 -34.19 -24.64
C GLU A 444 -62.48 -34.06 -25.78
N TYR A 445 -62.85 -33.43 -26.90
CA TYR A 445 -61.93 -33.09 -27.97
C TYR A 445 -60.81 -32.13 -27.48
N HIS A 446 -61.16 -31.06 -26.77
CA HIS A 446 -60.20 -30.12 -26.19
C HIS A 446 -59.26 -30.80 -25.18
N ARG A 447 -59.80 -31.66 -24.31
CA ARG A 447 -59.02 -32.44 -23.34
C ARG A 447 -57.97 -33.30 -24.03
N ARG A 448 -58.36 -34.05 -25.06
CA ARG A 448 -57.43 -34.91 -25.83
C ARG A 448 -56.38 -34.09 -26.57
N ALA A 449 -56.76 -32.98 -27.19
CA ALA A 449 -55.83 -32.11 -27.90
C ALA A 449 -54.78 -31.50 -26.96
N GLN A 450 -55.18 -31.11 -25.75
CA GLN A 450 -54.26 -30.58 -24.73
C GLN A 450 -53.31 -31.65 -24.19
N ILE A 451 -53.81 -32.85 -23.91
CA ILE A 451 -52.97 -33.98 -23.47
C ILE A 451 -51.93 -34.30 -24.56
N ALA A 452 -52.34 -34.39 -25.82
CA ALA A 452 -51.43 -34.64 -26.93
C ALA A 452 -50.35 -33.55 -27.07
N HIS A 453 -50.68 -32.29 -26.77
CA HIS A 453 -49.72 -31.19 -26.81
C HIS A 453 -48.67 -31.28 -25.68
N VAL A 454 -49.10 -31.60 -24.46
CA VAL A 454 -48.19 -31.80 -23.32
C VAL A 454 -47.34 -33.06 -23.52
N GLU A 455 -47.90 -34.12 -24.12
CA GLU A 455 -47.16 -35.31 -24.54
C GLU A 455 -46.08 -34.99 -25.57
N ALA A 456 -46.40 -34.15 -26.58
CA ALA A 456 -45.43 -33.73 -27.58
C ALA A 456 -44.21 -32.99 -26.97
N ILE A 457 -44.43 -32.19 -25.93
CA ILE A 457 -43.34 -31.53 -25.18
C ILE A 457 -42.47 -32.57 -24.45
N SER A 458 -43.09 -33.58 -23.82
CA SER A 458 -42.38 -34.65 -23.10
C SER A 458 -41.62 -35.65 -24.02
N LEU A 459 -41.93 -35.64 -25.31
CA LEU A 459 -41.34 -36.49 -26.35
C LEU A 459 -40.35 -35.73 -27.25
N ASP A 460 -40.05 -34.46 -26.96
CA ASP A 460 -39.09 -33.69 -27.75
C ASP A 460 -37.71 -34.40 -27.77
N PRO A 461 -37.11 -34.63 -28.95
CA PRO A 461 -35.80 -35.27 -29.07
C PRO A 461 -34.70 -34.61 -28.24
N ARG A 462 -34.73 -33.28 -28.10
CA ARG A 462 -33.72 -32.51 -27.32
C ARG A 462 -33.82 -32.79 -25.82
N LEU A 463 -35.05 -32.97 -25.33
CA LEU A 463 -35.30 -33.39 -23.96
C LEU A 463 -34.75 -34.81 -23.74
N LYS A 464 -35.04 -35.75 -24.66
CA LYS A 464 -34.53 -37.14 -24.57
C LYS A 464 -33.01 -37.23 -24.59
N GLU A 465 -32.36 -36.37 -25.35
CA GLU A 465 -30.90 -36.28 -25.38
C GLU A 465 -30.34 -35.77 -24.05
N ALA A 466 -30.91 -34.72 -23.46
CA ALA A 466 -30.52 -34.23 -22.14
C ALA A 466 -30.78 -35.24 -21.02
N GLU A 467 -31.91 -35.95 -21.05
CA GLU A 467 -32.24 -37.02 -20.12
C GLU A 467 -31.21 -38.15 -20.18
N LYS A 468 -30.83 -38.59 -21.39
CA LYS A 468 -29.79 -39.61 -21.59
C LYS A 468 -28.43 -39.12 -21.08
N TYR A 469 -28.08 -37.87 -21.33
CA TYR A 469 -26.81 -37.27 -20.89
C TYR A 469 -26.71 -37.20 -19.36
N LEU A 470 -27.81 -36.90 -18.67
CA LEU A 470 -27.88 -36.85 -17.20
C LEU A 470 -28.06 -38.22 -16.54
N GLY A 471 -28.08 -39.32 -17.30
CA GLY A 471 -28.21 -40.67 -16.77
C GLY A 471 -29.66 -41.11 -16.47
N PHE A 472 -30.66 -40.47 -17.08
CA PHE A 472 -32.09 -40.78 -16.94
C PHE A 472 -32.70 -41.30 -18.26
N PRO A 473 -32.30 -42.48 -18.75
CA PRO A 473 -32.74 -42.99 -20.06
C PRO A 473 -34.26 -43.24 -20.17
N THR A 474 -34.96 -43.34 -19.05
CA THR A 474 -36.41 -43.58 -18.96
C THR A 474 -37.22 -42.32 -18.61
N GLY A 475 -36.59 -41.14 -18.62
CA GLY A 475 -37.24 -39.88 -18.27
C GLY A 475 -36.76 -39.30 -16.95
N HIS A 476 -36.57 -37.97 -16.90
CA HIS A 476 -36.11 -37.27 -15.72
C HIS A 476 -37.25 -37.12 -14.68
N PRO A 477 -37.02 -37.39 -13.37
CA PRO A 477 -38.07 -37.40 -12.35
C PRO A 477 -38.92 -36.13 -12.31
N LYS A 478 -38.27 -34.95 -12.36
CA LYS A 478 -38.98 -33.64 -12.33
C LYS A 478 -39.87 -33.42 -13.55
N VAL A 479 -39.45 -33.90 -14.72
CA VAL A 479 -40.23 -33.76 -15.97
C VAL A 479 -41.46 -34.65 -15.90
N ASN A 480 -41.28 -35.90 -15.45
CA ASN A 480 -42.38 -36.84 -15.23
C ASN A 480 -43.37 -36.32 -14.18
N GLU A 481 -42.88 -35.70 -13.10
CA GLU A 481 -43.73 -35.08 -12.08
C GLU A 481 -44.56 -33.92 -12.66
N ALA A 482 -43.91 -32.98 -13.37
CA ALA A 482 -44.56 -31.84 -14.01
C ALA A 482 -45.61 -32.30 -15.04
N TYR A 483 -45.25 -33.29 -15.88
CA TYR A 483 -46.15 -33.91 -16.85
C TYR A 483 -47.40 -34.50 -16.16
N ASN A 484 -47.21 -35.37 -15.17
CA ASN A 484 -48.32 -36.02 -14.47
C ASN A 484 -49.22 -35.00 -13.75
N LYS A 485 -48.62 -33.97 -13.14
CA LYS A 485 -49.35 -32.86 -12.50
C LYS A 485 -50.20 -32.11 -13.51
N LYS A 486 -49.66 -31.80 -14.70
CA LYS A 486 -50.38 -31.07 -15.75
C LYS A 486 -51.50 -31.90 -16.37
N ILE A 487 -51.29 -33.20 -16.64
CA ILE A 487 -52.34 -34.10 -17.12
C ILE A 487 -53.51 -34.18 -16.12
N LYS A 488 -53.22 -34.27 -14.82
CA LYS A 488 -54.25 -34.21 -13.77
C LYS A 488 -55.03 -32.90 -13.80
N ALA A 489 -54.35 -31.76 -13.97
CA ALA A 489 -54.99 -30.45 -14.05
C ALA A 489 -55.92 -30.33 -15.28
N ILE A 490 -55.47 -30.79 -16.46
CA ILE A 490 -56.27 -30.81 -17.70
C ILE A 490 -57.53 -31.66 -17.51
N ASN A 491 -57.39 -32.86 -16.93
CA ASN A 491 -58.52 -33.75 -16.67
C ASN A 491 -59.50 -33.12 -15.65
N ALA A 492 -59.00 -32.54 -14.56
CA ALA A 492 -59.84 -31.87 -13.56
C ALA A 492 -60.60 -30.67 -14.16
N ALA A 493 -59.95 -29.88 -15.02
CA ALA A 493 -60.59 -28.76 -15.72
C ALA A 493 -61.69 -29.24 -16.67
N ALA A 494 -61.47 -30.36 -17.38
CA ALA A 494 -62.47 -30.96 -18.27
C ALA A 494 -63.67 -31.49 -17.48
N THR A 495 -63.43 -32.25 -16.40
CA THR A 495 -64.49 -32.73 -15.50
C THR A 495 -65.29 -31.57 -14.90
N LYS A 496 -64.60 -30.52 -14.43
CA LYS A 496 -65.28 -29.31 -13.91
C LYS A 496 -66.20 -28.69 -14.97
N ARG A 497 -65.73 -28.58 -16.22
CA ARG A 497 -66.53 -28.01 -17.32
C ARG A 497 -67.72 -28.91 -17.67
N LEU A 498 -67.55 -30.23 -17.70
CA LEU A 498 -68.63 -31.19 -17.91
C LEU A 498 -69.68 -31.10 -16.81
N ASN A 499 -69.27 -30.99 -15.54
CA ASN A 499 -70.19 -30.79 -14.44
C ASN A 499 -70.97 -29.47 -14.59
N THR A 500 -70.31 -28.37 -14.97
CA THR A 500 -71.00 -27.10 -15.25
C THR A 500 -71.97 -27.21 -16.42
N LEU A 501 -71.64 -27.96 -17.47
CA LEU A 501 -72.56 -28.20 -18.60
C LEU A 501 -73.78 -29.03 -18.16
N ASN A 502 -73.59 -30.03 -17.29
CA ASN A 502 -74.67 -30.82 -16.71
C ASN A 502 -75.55 -29.99 -15.76
N GLU A 503 -74.96 -29.12 -14.94
CA GLU A 503 -75.69 -28.17 -14.10
C GLU A 503 -76.50 -27.18 -14.94
N LEU A 504 -75.93 -26.64 -16.03
CA LEU A 504 -76.63 -25.77 -16.97
C LEU A 504 -77.77 -26.51 -17.70
N PHE A 505 -77.60 -27.80 -18.01
CA PHE A 505 -78.66 -28.62 -18.58
C PHE A 505 -79.83 -28.81 -17.59
N VAL A 506 -79.52 -29.04 -16.30
CA VAL A 506 -80.53 -29.13 -15.24
C VAL A 506 -81.21 -27.78 -15.00
N ILE A 507 -80.47 -26.67 -15.03
CA ILE A 507 -81.01 -25.31 -14.89
C ILE A 507 -81.91 -24.95 -16.08
N ASN A 508 -81.50 -25.21 -17.32
CA ASN A 508 -82.36 -24.97 -18.49
C ASN A 508 -83.64 -25.81 -18.44
N HIS A 509 -83.58 -27.03 -17.92
CA HIS A 509 -84.77 -27.88 -17.75
C HIS A 509 -85.70 -27.37 -16.63
N GLN A 510 -85.14 -26.76 -15.58
CA GLN A 510 -85.90 -26.11 -14.50
C GLN A 510 -86.43 -24.72 -14.92
N GLU A 511 -85.74 -23.99 -15.79
CA GLU A 511 -86.21 -22.73 -16.39
C GLU A 511 -87.38 -22.97 -17.34
N GLU A 512 -87.42 -24.09 -18.08
CA GLU A 512 -88.61 -24.49 -18.86
C GLU A 512 -89.84 -24.81 -17.96
N GLU A 513 -89.65 -25.41 -16.77
CA GLU A 513 -90.72 -25.63 -15.79
C GLU A 513 -91.16 -24.33 -15.06
N ILE A 514 -90.25 -23.37 -14.89
CA ILE A 514 -90.51 -22.07 -14.24
C ILE A 514 -91.15 -21.07 -15.21
N ASP A 515 -90.79 -21.08 -16.50
CA ASP A 515 -91.41 -20.24 -17.53
C ASP A 515 -92.87 -20.65 -17.80
N GLU A 516 -93.23 -21.94 -17.70
CA GLU A 516 -94.65 -22.36 -17.73
C GLU A 516 -95.45 -21.87 -16.49
N PHE A 517 -94.80 -21.67 -15.34
CA PHE A 517 -95.45 -21.22 -14.11
C PHE A 517 -95.53 -19.69 -13.97
N LEU A 518 -94.49 -18.95 -14.38
CA LEU A 518 -94.42 -17.48 -14.27
C LEU A 518 -95.16 -16.76 -15.40
N ILE A 519 -95.27 -17.33 -16.61
CA ILE A 519 -96.00 -16.71 -17.73
C ILE A 519 -97.53 -16.68 -17.47
N LYS A 520 -98.05 -17.49 -16.54
CA LYS A 520 -99.46 -17.48 -16.15
C LYS A 520 -99.82 -16.44 -15.09
N ASN A 521 -98.88 -16.06 -14.22
CA ASN A 521 -99.16 -15.14 -13.09
C ASN A 521 -98.64 -13.71 -13.32
N VAL A 522 -97.59 -13.50 -14.13
CA VAL A 522 -97.00 -12.15 -14.32
C VAL A 522 -97.75 -11.31 -15.38
N LYS A 523 -98.58 -11.93 -16.22
CA LYS A 523 -99.49 -11.21 -17.14
C LYS A 523 -100.65 -10.48 -16.46
N GLN A 524 -100.87 -10.66 -15.16
CA GLN A 524 -101.98 -10.03 -14.43
C GLN A 524 -101.57 -8.79 -13.60
N GLU A 525 -100.27 -8.55 -13.37
CA GLU A 525 -99.80 -7.41 -12.55
C GLU A 525 -99.01 -6.33 -13.32
N ILE A 526 -98.68 -6.56 -14.60
CA ILE A 526 -98.01 -5.56 -15.46
C ILE A 526 -98.95 -4.40 -15.90
N GLU A 527 -100.24 -4.45 -15.56
CA GLU A 527 -101.20 -3.39 -15.93
C GLU A 527 -101.35 -2.26 -14.89
N GLN A 528 -100.60 -2.22 -13.78
CA GLN A 528 -100.89 -1.23 -12.72
C GLN A 528 -99.83 -0.22 -12.29
N ILE A 529 -98.54 -0.29 -12.65
CA ILE A 529 -97.59 0.69 -12.09
C ILE A 529 -96.66 1.27 -13.16
N LYS A 530 -97.21 2.26 -13.87
CA LYS A 530 -96.46 3.44 -14.35
C LYS A 530 -96.39 4.47 -13.21
N ASN A 531 -95.18 4.93 -12.86
CA ASN A 531 -94.81 6.36 -12.72
C ASN A 531 -93.65 6.61 -11.74
N ILE A 532 -92.71 7.47 -12.17
CA ILE A 532 -92.01 8.55 -11.41
C ILE A 532 -90.90 8.12 -10.41
N GLU A 533 -89.72 8.72 -10.29
CA GLU A 533 -88.95 9.82 -10.96
C GLU A 533 -87.53 9.85 -10.29
N ASP A 534 -86.50 10.26 -11.05
CA ASP A 534 -85.41 11.24 -10.74
C ASP A 534 -84.42 11.08 -9.56
N ILE A 535 -83.17 11.63 -9.53
CA ILE A 535 -82.39 12.64 -10.31
C ILE A 535 -80.88 12.42 -9.93
N GLN A 536 -79.90 12.39 -10.86
CA GLN A 536 -79.01 13.48 -11.35
C GLN A 536 -78.15 14.18 -10.26
N ASP A 537 -76.80 14.10 -10.25
CA ASP A 537 -75.76 14.76 -11.08
C ASP A 537 -75.11 15.98 -10.40
N SER A 538 -73.78 16.14 -10.52
CA SER A 538 -73.12 17.42 -10.83
C SER A 538 -71.58 17.32 -10.84
N GLU A 539 -71.03 17.11 -12.03
CA GLU A 539 -69.83 17.81 -12.50
C GLU A 539 -70.22 19.24 -12.95
N GLU A 540 -69.24 20.16 -13.03
CA GLU A 540 -69.36 21.61 -13.31
C GLU A 540 -69.73 22.53 -12.13
N PHE A 541 -68.72 22.93 -11.34
CA PHE A 541 -68.88 24.12 -10.47
C PHE A 541 -67.67 25.07 -10.33
N PHE A 542 -66.45 24.80 -10.83
CA PHE A 542 -65.36 25.78 -10.63
C PHE A 542 -64.46 26.04 -11.83
N ALA A 543 -65.08 26.39 -12.95
CA ALA A 543 -64.50 27.31 -13.91
C ALA A 543 -65.13 28.71 -13.73
N GLY A 544 -64.35 29.66 -13.20
CA GLY A 544 -64.60 31.09 -13.41
C GLY A 544 -64.93 31.92 -12.17
N LEU A 545 -63.92 32.42 -11.47
CA LEU A 545 -63.95 33.74 -10.81
C LEU A 545 -62.54 34.16 -10.39
N PHE A 546 -61.89 34.98 -11.22
CA PHE A 546 -61.31 36.31 -10.87
C PHE A 546 -60.25 36.78 -11.90
N GLN A 547 -60.69 37.57 -12.88
CA GLN A 547 -60.03 38.83 -13.29
C GLN A 547 -60.56 39.94 -12.33
N ALA A 548 -59.93 41.07 -11.98
CA ALA A 548 -58.88 41.88 -12.58
C ALA A 548 -58.28 42.89 -11.56
N LYS A 549 -57.16 43.50 -11.98
CA LYS A 549 -56.64 44.87 -11.69
C LYS A 549 -55.91 45.16 -10.37
N GLY A 550 -54.70 45.71 -10.54
CA GLY A 550 -54.03 46.55 -9.57
C GLY A 550 -52.55 46.79 -9.92
N ASP A 551 -52.28 47.80 -10.73
CA ASP A 551 -50.94 48.33 -10.99
C ASP A 551 -50.16 48.61 -9.69
N THR A 552 -48.88 48.25 -9.65
CA THR A 552 -47.77 49.19 -9.40
C THR A 552 -46.40 48.48 -9.43
N LYS A 553 -45.55 48.93 -10.36
CA LYS A 553 -44.08 49.04 -10.26
C LYS A 553 -43.30 47.94 -9.50
N THR A 554 -42.68 47.04 -10.25
CA THR A 554 -41.21 46.81 -10.28
C THR A 554 -40.91 45.67 -11.26
N ASN A 555 -40.61 46.05 -12.51
CA ASN A 555 -40.58 45.13 -13.66
C ASN A 555 -39.27 44.33 -13.81
N ASP A 556 -38.38 44.32 -12.81
CA ASP A 556 -37.08 43.64 -12.89
C ASP A 556 -36.90 42.44 -11.95
N GLN A 557 -37.87 42.13 -11.07
CA GLN A 557 -37.76 40.97 -10.16
C GLN A 557 -38.60 39.76 -10.58
N ASN A 558 -39.72 39.94 -11.28
CA ASN A 558 -40.58 38.82 -11.67
C ASN A 558 -40.09 38.07 -12.92
N HIS A 559 -39.40 38.75 -13.85
CA HIS A 559 -38.77 38.06 -14.97
C HIS A 559 -37.59 37.20 -14.51
N LEU A 560 -36.77 37.73 -13.58
CA LEU A 560 -35.69 37.00 -12.94
C LEU A 560 -36.21 35.83 -12.08
N ARG A 561 -37.32 36.02 -11.35
CA ARG A 561 -37.93 34.98 -10.53
C ARG A 561 -38.57 33.86 -11.35
N HIS A 562 -39.21 34.16 -12.48
CA HIS A 562 -39.81 33.15 -13.36
C HIS A 562 -38.75 32.38 -14.16
N GLU A 563 -37.65 33.05 -14.54
CA GLU A 563 -36.49 32.42 -15.17
C GLU A 563 -35.67 31.58 -14.15
N LEU A 564 -35.54 32.05 -12.90
CA LEU A 564 -34.95 31.30 -11.79
C LEU A 564 -35.82 30.11 -11.37
N LEU A 565 -37.16 30.20 -11.42
CA LEU A 565 -38.05 29.07 -11.12
C LEU A 565 -38.06 28.01 -12.23
N GLN A 566 -38.00 28.41 -13.50
CA GLN A 566 -37.84 27.45 -14.61
C GLN A 566 -36.46 26.77 -14.59
N LYS A 567 -35.39 27.52 -14.27
CA LYS A 567 -34.05 26.94 -14.05
C LYS A 567 -34.04 26.03 -12.81
N ALA A 568 -34.63 26.43 -11.69
CA ALA A 568 -34.70 25.61 -10.48
C ALA A 568 -35.52 24.33 -10.66
N GLN A 569 -36.66 24.36 -11.37
CA GLN A 569 -37.47 23.16 -11.62
C GLN A 569 -36.78 22.15 -12.54
N HIS A 570 -35.99 22.60 -13.52
CA HIS A 570 -35.26 21.70 -14.41
C HIS A 570 -34.03 21.07 -13.72
N HIS A 571 -33.31 21.83 -12.90
CA HIS A 571 -32.20 21.33 -12.07
C HIS A 571 -32.68 20.35 -11.00
N LEU A 572 -33.79 20.66 -10.32
CA LEU A 572 -34.37 19.81 -9.27
C LEU A 572 -34.93 18.49 -9.85
N SER A 573 -35.54 18.51 -11.04
CA SER A 573 -36.00 17.29 -11.73
C SER A 573 -34.85 16.34 -12.11
N PHE A 574 -33.71 16.88 -12.56
CA PHE A 574 -32.52 16.09 -12.87
C PHE A 574 -31.88 15.50 -11.59
N PHE A 575 -31.74 16.33 -10.55
CA PHE A 575 -31.20 15.91 -9.25
C PHE A 575 -32.08 14.86 -8.55
N LEU A 576 -33.40 15.04 -8.57
CA LEU A 576 -34.34 14.07 -8.01
C LEU A 576 -34.34 12.75 -8.79
N LYS A 577 -34.05 12.75 -10.10
CA LYS A 577 -33.86 11.51 -10.89
C LYS A 577 -32.54 10.80 -10.61
N LEU A 578 -31.48 11.53 -10.27
CA LEU A 578 -30.18 10.96 -9.88
C LEU A 578 -30.18 10.45 -8.43
N LEU A 579 -30.91 11.12 -7.53
CA LEU A 579 -31.04 10.72 -6.11
C LEU A 579 -32.07 9.61 -5.89
N ALA A 580 -33.06 9.45 -6.77
CA ALA A 580 -34.10 8.42 -6.65
C ALA A 580 -33.73 7.07 -7.32
N CYS A 581 -32.61 6.98 -8.02
CA CYS A 581 -32.17 5.77 -8.72
C CYS A 581 -30.95 5.15 -8.04
N ASP A 582 -30.91 3.82 -7.95
CA ASP A 582 -29.66 3.10 -7.67
C ASP A 582 -28.76 3.23 -8.91
N LEU A 583 -27.75 4.11 -8.84
CA LEU A 583 -26.89 4.38 -9.99
C LEU A 583 -26.03 3.18 -10.38
N ASN A 584 -25.96 2.14 -9.56
CA ASN A 584 -25.29 0.89 -9.89
C ASN A 584 -25.99 0.11 -11.03
N GLU A 585 -27.27 0.39 -11.28
CA GLU A 585 -28.03 -0.24 -12.38
C GLU A 585 -27.88 0.52 -13.72
N PHE A 586 -27.29 1.71 -13.70
CA PHE A 586 -27.09 2.49 -14.92
C PHE A 586 -25.81 2.07 -15.65
N ASP A 587 -25.94 1.78 -16.94
CA ASP A 587 -24.81 1.67 -17.86
C ASP A 587 -23.95 2.96 -17.78
N PRO A 588 -22.67 2.87 -17.39
CA PRO A 588 -21.78 4.03 -17.25
C PRO A 588 -21.72 4.91 -18.50
N SER A 589 -21.90 4.34 -19.70
CA SER A 589 -21.92 5.08 -20.98
C SER A 589 -23.16 5.99 -21.11
N LYS A 590 -24.30 5.55 -20.57
CA LYS A 590 -25.56 6.32 -20.57
C LYS A 590 -25.53 7.42 -19.53
N LEU A 591 -24.94 7.14 -18.36
CA LEU A 591 -24.79 8.15 -17.30
C LEU A 591 -23.87 9.29 -17.75
N GLY A 592 -22.77 9.00 -18.43
CA GLY A 592 -21.89 10.03 -18.99
C GLY A 592 -22.56 10.89 -20.06
N HIS A 593 -23.38 10.31 -20.93
CA HIS A 593 -24.23 11.05 -21.87
C HIS A 593 -25.21 11.98 -21.17
N LEU A 594 -25.85 11.50 -20.09
CA LEU A 594 -26.80 12.28 -19.32
C LEU A 594 -26.13 13.49 -18.64
N ILE A 595 -24.96 13.27 -18.02
CA ILE A 595 -24.13 14.35 -17.45
C ILE A 595 -23.75 15.35 -18.55
N TYR A 596 -23.31 14.87 -19.71
CA TYR A 596 -22.96 15.74 -20.84
C TYR A 596 -24.16 16.57 -21.32
N GLN A 597 -25.35 15.98 -21.46
CA GLN A 597 -26.56 16.69 -21.90
C GLN A 597 -26.89 17.87 -20.98
N HIS A 598 -26.75 17.68 -19.66
CA HIS A 598 -27.10 18.67 -18.65
C HIS A 598 -25.91 19.53 -18.17
N ARG A 599 -24.69 19.33 -18.67
CA ARG A 599 -23.43 19.98 -18.21
C ARG A 599 -23.44 21.51 -18.04
N LYS A 600 -24.32 22.25 -18.72
CA LYS A 600 -24.43 23.72 -18.57
C LYS A 600 -25.23 24.13 -17.32
N GLN A 601 -25.93 23.18 -16.73
CA GLN A 601 -26.90 23.31 -15.65
C GLN A 601 -26.47 22.47 -14.43
N ILE A 602 -25.28 21.89 -14.40
CA ILE A 602 -24.84 21.08 -13.27
C ILE A 602 -23.96 21.93 -12.35
N ASP A 603 -24.26 21.92 -11.06
CA ASP A 603 -23.29 22.28 -10.03
C ASP A 603 -22.35 21.08 -9.83
N PHE A 604 -21.08 21.25 -10.23
CA PHE A 604 -20.10 20.17 -10.18
C PHE A 604 -19.78 19.72 -8.75
N LYS A 605 -19.86 20.60 -7.75
CA LYS A 605 -19.63 20.24 -6.35
C LYS A 605 -20.70 19.27 -5.85
N GLU A 606 -21.94 19.52 -6.27
CA GLU A 606 -23.09 18.70 -5.92
C GLU A 606 -23.09 17.37 -6.71
N LEU A 607 -22.71 17.40 -8.01
CA LEU A 607 -22.49 16.20 -8.82
C LEU A 607 -21.42 15.29 -8.22
N HIS A 608 -20.27 15.83 -7.80
CA HIS A 608 -19.22 15.06 -7.14
C HIS A 608 -19.72 14.37 -5.87
N SER A 609 -20.59 15.05 -5.11
CA SER A 609 -21.19 14.47 -3.90
C SER A 609 -22.14 13.31 -4.23
N ILE A 610 -22.97 13.42 -5.28
CA ILE A 610 -23.85 12.32 -5.72
C ILE A 610 -23.04 11.13 -6.24
N LEU A 611 -22.04 11.38 -7.10
CA LEU A 611 -21.20 10.32 -7.64
C LEU A 611 -20.47 9.58 -6.51
N ALA A 612 -19.95 10.31 -5.52
CA ALA A 612 -19.29 9.73 -4.36
C ALA A 612 -20.22 8.86 -3.50
N ILE A 613 -21.49 9.26 -3.30
CA ILE A 613 -22.50 8.44 -2.59
C ILE A 613 -22.70 7.08 -3.29
N ASN A 614 -22.54 7.04 -4.61
CA ASN A 614 -22.69 5.85 -5.44
C ASN A 614 -21.36 5.20 -5.83
N TYR A 615 -20.26 5.51 -5.13
CA TYR A 615 -18.92 4.97 -5.40
C TYR A 615 -18.41 5.17 -6.84
N LEU A 616 -18.87 6.23 -7.52
CA LEU A 616 -18.45 6.63 -8.87
C LEU A 616 -17.65 7.94 -8.81
N SER A 617 -16.85 8.20 -9.84
CA SER A 617 -16.19 9.48 -10.07
C SER A 617 -16.33 9.90 -11.53
N LEU A 618 -16.13 11.18 -11.83
CA LEU A 618 -16.09 11.64 -13.23
C LEU A 618 -14.96 10.93 -13.99
N GLU A 619 -13.85 10.64 -13.32
CA GLU A 619 -12.72 9.90 -13.88
C GLU A 619 -13.13 8.46 -14.20
N SER A 620 -13.80 7.76 -13.28
CA SER A 620 -14.23 6.37 -13.53
C SER A 620 -15.23 6.28 -14.69
N LEU A 621 -16.15 7.25 -14.79
CA LEU A 621 -17.09 7.35 -15.92
C LEU A 621 -16.40 7.66 -17.25
N ALA A 622 -15.35 8.49 -17.22
CA ALA A 622 -14.54 8.79 -18.40
C ALA A 622 -13.69 7.58 -18.83
N ILE A 623 -13.13 6.82 -17.89
CA ILE A 623 -12.34 5.61 -18.17
C ILE A 623 -13.22 4.48 -18.71
N ALA A 624 -14.47 4.38 -18.23
CA ALA A 624 -15.38 3.29 -18.60
C ALA A 624 -15.75 3.22 -20.10
N SER A 625 -15.70 4.33 -20.84
CA SER A 625 -16.02 4.36 -22.28
C SER A 625 -15.32 5.52 -23.00
N VAL A 626 -14.86 5.26 -24.22
CA VAL A 626 -14.22 6.28 -25.06
C VAL A 626 -15.20 7.40 -25.43
N GLU A 627 -16.48 7.08 -25.61
CA GLU A 627 -17.53 8.06 -25.88
C GLU A 627 -17.67 9.04 -24.72
N ASN A 628 -17.70 8.56 -23.47
CA ASN A 628 -17.74 9.41 -22.28
C ASN A 628 -16.50 10.28 -22.16
N ALA A 629 -15.30 9.71 -22.35
CA ALA A 629 -14.06 10.46 -22.35
C ALA A 629 -14.11 11.60 -23.38
N LEU A 630 -14.51 11.31 -24.62
CA LEU A 630 -14.62 12.32 -25.68
C LEU A 630 -15.69 13.37 -25.37
N LEU A 631 -16.84 12.98 -24.83
CA LEU A 631 -17.90 13.92 -24.43
C LEU A 631 -17.42 14.88 -23.35
N PHE A 632 -16.78 14.36 -22.29
CA PHE A 632 -16.29 15.18 -21.20
C PHE A 632 -15.14 16.08 -21.65
N LEU A 633 -14.15 15.54 -22.37
CA LEU A 633 -12.99 16.29 -22.85
C LEU A 633 -13.35 17.36 -23.88
N LYS A 634 -14.38 17.17 -24.70
CA LYS A 634 -14.90 18.19 -25.64
C LYS A 634 -15.84 19.21 -24.98
N SER A 635 -15.99 19.19 -23.66
CA SER A 635 -16.96 20.01 -22.94
C SER A 635 -16.35 20.72 -21.73
N ARG A 636 -17.09 21.62 -21.07
CA ARG A 636 -16.59 22.27 -19.85
C ARG A 636 -16.27 21.30 -18.69
N VAL A 637 -16.78 20.06 -18.74
CA VAL A 637 -16.50 19.03 -17.74
C VAL A 637 -15.00 18.74 -17.63
N TYR A 638 -14.21 18.93 -18.70
CA TYR A 638 -12.77 18.67 -18.61
C TYR A 638 -12.03 19.54 -17.58
N LEU A 639 -12.60 20.70 -17.22
CA LEU A 639 -12.02 21.62 -16.24
C LEU A 639 -12.13 21.08 -14.81
N GLU A 640 -13.01 20.10 -14.58
CA GLU A 640 -13.17 19.45 -13.27
C GLU A 640 -12.15 18.31 -13.07
N PHE A 641 -11.43 17.89 -14.12
CA PHE A 641 -10.36 16.92 -13.99
C PHE A 641 -9.06 17.59 -13.57
N THR A 642 -8.41 17.01 -12.57
CA THR A 642 -7.02 17.28 -12.24
C THR A 642 -6.10 16.77 -13.36
N ALA A 643 -4.86 17.29 -13.41
CA ALA A 643 -3.87 16.84 -14.38
C ALA A 643 -3.58 15.32 -14.31
N ILE A 644 -3.72 14.71 -13.12
CA ILE A 644 -3.53 13.26 -12.92
C ILE A 644 -4.70 12.48 -13.52
N GLU A 645 -5.94 12.87 -13.22
CA GLU A 645 -7.13 12.23 -13.79
C GLU A 645 -7.15 12.34 -15.31
N LEU A 646 -6.75 13.50 -15.86
CA LEU A 646 -6.55 13.64 -17.32
C LEU A 646 -5.49 12.67 -17.84
N ALA A 647 -4.36 12.51 -17.15
CA ALA A 647 -3.32 11.55 -17.55
C ALA A 647 -3.85 10.10 -17.54
N HIS A 648 -4.65 9.71 -16.54
CA HIS A 648 -5.29 8.39 -16.48
C HIS A 648 -6.30 8.18 -17.60
N ILE A 649 -7.17 9.16 -17.89
CA ILE A 649 -8.14 9.08 -18.99
C ILE A 649 -7.42 8.89 -20.33
N TYR A 650 -6.35 9.65 -20.57
CA TYR A 650 -5.57 9.56 -21.81
C TYR A 650 -4.82 8.25 -21.90
N TYR A 651 -4.33 7.75 -20.77
CA TYR A 651 -3.68 6.45 -20.69
C TYR A 651 -4.67 5.32 -20.96
N ALA A 652 -5.87 5.35 -20.37
CA ALA A 652 -6.90 4.34 -20.56
C ALA A 652 -7.28 4.19 -22.05
N HIS A 653 -7.51 5.32 -22.74
CA HIS A 653 -7.99 5.33 -24.13
C HIS A 653 -6.89 5.45 -25.19
N ARG A 654 -5.61 5.27 -24.81
CA ARG A 654 -4.43 5.45 -25.68
C ARG A 654 -4.36 4.53 -26.91
N HIS A 655 -5.18 3.48 -26.96
CA HIS A 655 -5.25 2.52 -28.06
C HIS A 655 -6.57 2.59 -28.82
N ASP A 656 -7.51 3.44 -28.38
CA ASP A 656 -8.79 3.61 -29.06
C ASP A 656 -8.62 4.54 -30.27
N ARG A 657 -9.11 4.07 -31.42
CA ARG A 657 -8.97 4.80 -32.69
C ARG A 657 -9.73 6.13 -32.68
N LEU A 658 -10.95 6.17 -32.13
CA LEU A 658 -11.76 7.39 -32.07
C LEU A 658 -11.09 8.44 -31.16
N PHE A 659 -10.48 7.98 -30.07
CA PHE A 659 -9.73 8.85 -29.18
C PHE A 659 -8.48 9.44 -29.83
N ILE A 660 -7.68 8.59 -30.49
CA ILE A 660 -6.47 9.00 -31.21
C ILE A 660 -6.81 9.97 -32.35
N ASP A 661 -7.87 9.69 -33.12
CA ASP A 661 -8.32 10.56 -34.20
C ASP A 661 -8.73 11.94 -33.66
N ALA A 662 -9.41 12.00 -32.51
CA ALA A 662 -9.77 13.25 -31.86
C ALA A 662 -8.53 14.04 -31.35
N LEU A 663 -7.51 13.36 -30.82
CA LEU A 663 -6.25 14.00 -30.42
C LEU A 663 -5.46 14.54 -31.62
N ASN A 664 -5.42 13.78 -32.73
CA ASN A 664 -4.78 14.23 -33.96
C ASN A 664 -5.48 15.46 -34.56
N GLN A 665 -6.82 15.52 -34.51
CA GLN A 665 -7.57 16.71 -34.92
C GLN A 665 -7.27 17.93 -34.05
N ALA A 666 -7.11 17.74 -32.73
CA ALA A 666 -6.75 18.81 -31.82
C ALA A 666 -5.34 19.36 -32.10
N ARG A 667 -4.37 18.48 -32.41
CA ARG A 667 -2.99 18.85 -32.77
C ARG A 667 -2.94 19.83 -33.94
N ASP A 668 -3.79 19.61 -34.95
CA ASP A 668 -3.76 20.39 -36.18
C ASP A 668 -4.42 21.79 -36.01
N SER A 669 -5.03 22.07 -34.85
CA SER A 669 -5.75 23.33 -34.55
C SER A 669 -4.92 24.44 -33.87
N GLY A 670 -3.69 24.15 -33.42
CA GLY A 670 -2.78 25.13 -32.80
C GLY A 670 -2.87 25.25 -31.27
N PHE A 671 -2.27 26.32 -30.71
CA PHE A 671 -1.97 26.48 -29.26
C PHE A 671 -3.20 26.63 -28.35
N THR A 672 -4.37 26.95 -28.92
CA THR A 672 -5.64 27.06 -28.21
C THR A 672 -6.70 26.31 -29.02
N PRO A 673 -7.09 25.09 -28.62
CA PRO A 673 -8.10 24.35 -29.37
C PRO A 673 -9.42 25.14 -29.37
N PRO A 674 -10.16 25.20 -30.49
CA PRO A 674 -11.50 25.76 -30.52
C PRO A 674 -12.41 25.07 -29.49
N PRO A 675 -13.43 25.78 -28.98
CA PRO A 675 -14.42 25.17 -28.09
C PRO A 675 -15.04 23.95 -28.79
N ALA A 676 -15.01 22.78 -28.13
CA ALA A 676 -15.40 21.45 -28.60
C ALA A 676 -14.32 20.51 -29.16
N GLN A 677 -13.03 20.83 -29.01
CA GLN A 677 -11.94 19.86 -29.25
C GLN A 677 -11.34 19.31 -27.95
N VAL A 678 -10.76 18.11 -28.05
CA VAL A 678 -10.07 17.44 -26.94
C VAL A 678 -8.77 18.21 -26.62
N PRO A 679 -8.41 18.45 -25.35
CA PRO A 679 -7.15 19.08 -25.00
C PRO A 679 -5.93 18.32 -25.56
N GLY A 680 -4.86 19.02 -25.92
CA GLY A 680 -3.60 18.35 -26.27
C GLY A 680 -2.88 17.82 -25.03
N ILE A 681 -2.02 16.81 -25.20
CA ILE A 681 -1.22 16.22 -24.09
C ILE A 681 -0.32 17.30 -23.45
N HIS A 682 0.23 18.22 -24.25
CA HIS A 682 1.04 19.33 -23.73
C HIS A 682 0.30 20.18 -22.68
N ARG A 683 -1.03 20.30 -22.75
CA ARG A 683 -1.82 21.08 -21.78
C ARG A 683 -1.92 20.37 -20.42
N ILE A 684 -2.00 19.04 -20.42
CA ILE A 684 -1.90 18.22 -19.21
C ILE A 684 -0.53 18.44 -18.56
N LEU A 685 0.53 18.52 -19.36
CA LEU A 685 1.88 18.76 -18.87
C LEU A 685 2.07 20.18 -18.32
N LEU A 686 1.45 21.19 -18.92
CA LEU A 686 1.49 22.56 -18.41
C LEU A 686 0.75 22.67 -17.06
N GLU A 687 -0.42 22.03 -16.92
CA GLU A 687 -1.13 21.98 -15.64
C GLU A 687 -0.36 21.12 -14.61
N ALA A 688 0.28 20.03 -15.04
CA ALA A 688 1.13 19.23 -14.15
C ALA A 688 2.37 20.00 -13.67
N GLU A 689 3.00 20.79 -14.54
CA GLU A 689 4.15 21.63 -14.23
C GLU A 689 3.76 22.77 -13.27
N LYS A 690 2.61 23.42 -13.51
CA LYS A 690 2.05 24.44 -12.61
C LYS A 690 1.78 23.92 -11.20
N HIS A 691 1.50 22.62 -11.06
CA HIS A 691 1.16 21.97 -9.80
C HIS A 691 2.24 20.99 -9.29
N GLU A 692 3.46 21.01 -9.87
CA GLU A 692 4.60 20.15 -9.52
C GLU A 692 4.33 18.62 -9.49
N LYS A 693 3.37 18.15 -10.29
CA LYS A 693 2.91 16.75 -10.27
C LYS A 693 3.77 15.84 -11.16
N LYS A 694 4.88 15.33 -10.61
CA LYS A 694 5.77 14.35 -11.30
C LYS A 694 5.04 13.10 -11.80
N GLU A 695 3.99 12.67 -11.09
CA GLU A 695 3.20 11.49 -11.41
C GLU A 695 2.54 11.53 -12.80
N CYS A 696 2.13 12.70 -13.30
CA CYS A 696 1.57 12.85 -14.64
C CYS A 696 2.58 12.46 -15.73
N MET A 697 3.85 12.84 -15.54
CA MET A 697 4.93 12.48 -16.46
C MET A 697 5.23 10.99 -16.44
N ASP A 698 5.11 10.35 -15.28
CA ASP A 698 5.29 8.91 -15.16
C ASP A 698 4.16 8.13 -15.88
N ILE A 699 2.91 8.57 -15.74
CA ILE A 699 1.77 7.97 -16.46
C ILE A 699 1.92 8.12 -17.98
N ILE A 700 2.21 9.34 -18.45
CA ILE A 700 2.38 9.60 -19.88
C ILE A 700 3.61 8.86 -20.43
N SER A 701 4.70 8.78 -19.66
CA SER A 701 5.94 8.12 -20.08
C SER A 701 5.85 6.58 -20.09
N LYS A 702 4.84 5.97 -19.44
CA LYS A 702 4.56 4.54 -19.56
C LYS A 702 3.94 4.17 -20.91
N SER A 703 3.37 5.13 -21.65
CA SER A 703 2.71 4.89 -22.95
C SER A 703 3.59 5.31 -24.13
N ALA A 704 3.98 4.35 -24.96
CA ALA A 704 4.67 4.64 -26.23
C ALA A 704 3.80 5.49 -27.18
N THR A 705 2.50 5.23 -27.25
CA THR A 705 1.56 5.98 -28.10
C THR A 705 1.47 7.45 -27.67
N LEU A 706 1.30 7.71 -26.37
CA LEU A 706 1.18 9.08 -25.85
C LEU A 706 2.50 9.85 -26.01
N LYS A 707 3.67 9.19 -25.88
CA LYS A 707 4.98 9.79 -26.20
C LYS A 707 5.08 10.25 -27.65
N VAL A 708 4.63 9.42 -28.59
CA VAL A 708 4.65 9.75 -30.02
C VAL A 708 3.74 10.94 -30.30
N ILE A 709 2.52 10.95 -29.74
CA ILE A 709 1.57 12.07 -29.87
C ILE A 709 2.15 13.35 -29.26
N LEU A 710 2.72 13.28 -28.06
CA LEU A 710 3.37 14.42 -27.39
C LEU A 710 4.55 14.96 -28.20
N GLN A 711 5.38 14.10 -28.77
CA GLN A 711 6.50 14.52 -29.61
C GLN A 711 5.99 15.21 -30.89
N ALA A 712 4.92 14.69 -31.50
CA ALA A 712 4.29 15.31 -32.66
C ALA A 712 3.68 16.68 -32.31
N GLU A 713 3.04 16.83 -31.14
CA GLU A 713 2.54 18.12 -30.64
C GLU A 713 3.68 19.12 -30.45
N LYS A 714 4.81 18.71 -29.84
CA LYS A 714 5.99 19.56 -29.65
C LYS A 714 6.54 20.07 -30.98
N GLU A 715 6.64 19.23 -32.00
CA GLU A 715 7.12 19.64 -33.33
C GLU A 715 6.11 20.56 -34.04
N ALA A 716 4.80 20.31 -33.90
CA ALA A 716 3.75 21.19 -34.43
C ALA A 716 3.80 22.59 -33.79
N ILE A 717 3.99 22.65 -32.46
CA ILE A 717 4.17 23.89 -31.71
C ILE A 717 5.43 24.61 -32.17
N LYS A 718 6.56 23.90 -32.28
CA LYS A 718 7.84 24.47 -32.74
C LYS A 718 7.74 25.02 -34.16
N LYS A 719 7.03 24.32 -35.07
CA LYS A 719 6.74 24.78 -36.42
C LYS A 719 5.87 26.04 -36.40
N HIS A 720 4.79 26.06 -35.62
CA HIS A 720 3.92 27.22 -35.47
C HIS A 720 4.68 28.44 -34.92
N LEU A 721 5.54 28.26 -33.90
CA LEU A 721 6.39 29.32 -33.38
C LEU A 721 7.38 29.81 -34.44
N LYS A 722 8.02 28.90 -35.18
CA LYS A 722 8.96 29.25 -36.26
C LYS A 722 8.28 30.04 -37.40
N ASP A 723 7.06 29.65 -37.77
CA ASP A 723 6.28 30.33 -38.80
C ASP A 723 5.75 31.69 -38.32
N LYS A 724 5.43 31.82 -37.03
CA LYS A 724 5.00 33.08 -36.38
C LYS A 724 6.16 34.05 -36.12
N PHE A 725 7.38 33.54 -35.96
CA PHE A 725 8.60 34.32 -35.66
C PHE A 725 9.59 34.37 -36.84
N GLN A 726 9.16 34.70 -38.08
CA GLN A 726 10.08 34.92 -39.21
C GLN A 726 11.22 35.91 -38.87
N ILE A 727 12.36 35.41 -38.39
CA ILE A 727 13.61 36.15 -38.25
C ILE A 727 14.29 36.13 -39.63
N LYS A 728 14.27 37.30 -40.27
CA LYS A 728 15.16 37.69 -41.37
C LYS A 728 16.62 37.52 -40.92
N ASN A 729 17.31 36.51 -41.44
CA ASN A 729 18.68 36.57 -41.97
C ASN A 729 19.25 35.16 -42.16
N LYS A 730 18.88 34.54 -43.29
CA LYS A 730 19.72 33.52 -43.94
C LYS A 730 20.61 34.28 -44.91
N ASN A 731 21.84 34.59 -44.52
CA ASN A 731 23.00 34.78 -45.41
C ASN A 731 24.19 35.21 -44.55
N ASN A 732 25.15 34.30 -44.37
CA ASN A 732 26.58 34.50 -44.07
C ASN A 732 27.14 33.48 -43.08
N PHE A 733 27.13 32.18 -43.41
CA PHE A 733 28.02 31.25 -42.70
C PHE A 733 28.61 30.12 -43.53
N SER A 734 28.56 30.21 -44.86
CA SER A 734 29.03 29.13 -45.72
C SER A 734 29.80 29.63 -46.93
N GLN A 735 30.88 30.42 -46.70
CA GLN A 735 32.05 30.53 -47.58
C GLN A 735 33.04 31.60 -47.07
N LEU A 736 34.18 31.19 -46.50
CA LEU A 736 35.54 31.68 -46.83
C LEU A 736 36.61 31.23 -45.81
N ARG A 737 37.71 30.69 -46.37
CA ARG A 737 39.04 30.37 -45.81
C ARG A 737 39.29 28.96 -45.25
N ILE A 738 39.45 28.03 -46.18
CA ILE A 738 40.43 26.92 -46.11
C ILE A 738 41.58 27.29 -47.08
N PHE A 739 42.81 26.84 -46.78
CA PHE A 739 44.11 27.12 -47.43
C PHE A 739 44.96 28.27 -46.85
N ASN A 740 45.39 28.07 -45.60
CA ASN A 740 46.75 28.34 -45.08
C ASN A 740 46.87 28.11 -43.55
N LEU A 741 45.90 27.42 -42.93
CA LEU A 741 45.88 27.18 -41.50
C LEU A 741 46.54 25.87 -41.04
N GLY A 742 46.94 24.96 -41.94
CA GLY A 742 47.43 23.63 -41.55
C GLY A 742 48.67 23.64 -40.65
N SER A 743 49.72 24.39 -41.01
CA SER A 743 50.97 24.42 -40.23
C SER A 743 50.92 25.34 -39.00
N GLN A 744 50.06 26.36 -39.01
CA GLN A 744 49.83 27.21 -37.83
C GLN A 744 48.84 26.58 -36.85
N GLN A 745 47.80 25.89 -37.32
CA GLN A 745 46.87 25.16 -36.44
C GLN A 745 47.53 23.97 -35.78
N GLU A 746 48.47 23.28 -36.44
CA GLU A 746 49.19 22.16 -35.83
C GLU A 746 50.19 22.65 -34.76
N LYS A 747 50.88 23.77 -34.98
CA LYS A 747 51.69 24.43 -33.93
C LYS A 747 50.84 24.99 -32.78
N LEU A 748 49.69 25.61 -33.08
CA LEU A 748 48.77 26.11 -32.06
C LEU A 748 48.09 24.96 -31.29
N ARG A 749 47.80 23.85 -31.94
CA ARG A 749 47.24 22.64 -31.32
C ARG A 749 48.26 21.94 -30.45
N ASN A 750 49.49 21.78 -30.92
CA ASN A 750 50.57 21.20 -30.11
C ASN A 750 50.91 22.08 -28.91
N GLY A 751 50.94 23.41 -29.08
CA GLY A 751 51.10 24.35 -27.97
C GLY A 751 49.93 24.32 -26.99
N PHE A 752 48.69 24.17 -27.47
CA PHE A 752 47.51 24.03 -26.62
C PHE A 752 47.50 22.73 -25.82
N GLU A 753 47.82 21.58 -26.43
CA GLU A 753 47.92 20.29 -25.73
C GLU A 753 49.08 20.28 -24.73
N GLU A 754 50.22 20.91 -25.07
CA GLU A 754 51.34 21.07 -24.14
C GLU A 754 50.94 21.92 -22.93
N LEU A 755 50.32 23.09 -23.15
CA LEU A 755 49.79 23.95 -22.09
C LEU A 755 48.72 23.22 -21.26
N LYS A 756 47.81 22.47 -21.90
CA LYS A 756 46.78 21.67 -21.23
C LYS A 756 47.39 20.63 -20.30
N SER A 757 48.47 19.95 -20.73
CA SER A 757 49.15 18.93 -19.92
C SER A 757 49.91 19.52 -18.72
N LYS A 758 50.48 20.73 -18.87
CA LYS A 758 51.25 21.41 -17.81
C LYS A 758 50.38 22.22 -16.85
N ALA A 759 49.25 22.73 -17.32
CA ALA A 759 48.38 23.64 -16.58
C ALA A 759 47.88 23.11 -15.21
N PRO A 760 47.64 21.81 -14.97
CA PRO A 760 47.27 21.34 -13.63
C PRO A 760 48.34 21.57 -12.56
N THR A 761 49.63 21.63 -12.93
CA THR A 761 50.76 21.72 -12.00
C THR A 761 51.58 23.00 -12.13
N ASP A 762 51.51 23.69 -13.26
CA ASP A 762 52.23 24.93 -13.55
C ASP A 762 51.25 26.11 -13.66
N PHE A 763 51.44 27.14 -12.83
CA PHE A 763 50.57 28.30 -12.79
C PHE A 763 50.71 29.21 -14.01
N ASP A 764 51.91 29.35 -14.56
CA ASP A 764 52.14 30.23 -15.69
C ASP A 764 51.53 29.61 -16.95
N ALA A 765 51.66 28.29 -17.11
CA ALA A 765 50.94 27.53 -18.13
C ALA A 765 49.41 27.60 -17.95
N ALA A 766 48.91 27.52 -16.72
CA ALA A 766 47.49 27.69 -16.42
C ALA A 766 46.98 29.09 -16.76
N LEU A 767 47.74 30.14 -16.41
CA LEU A 767 47.38 31.52 -16.68
C LEU A 767 47.39 31.82 -18.18
N GLU A 768 48.37 31.27 -18.91
CA GLU A 768 48.44 31.36 -20.38
C GLU A 768 47.27 30.61 -21.03
N LEU A 769 46.94 29.41 -20.55
CA LEU A 769 45.80 28.63 -21.06
C LEU A 769 44.46 29.33 -20.79
N LEU A 770 44.25 29.87 -19.57
CA LEU A 770 43.02 30.57 -19.19
C LEU A 770 42.85 31.91 -19.90
N LYS A 771 43.96 32.61 -20.24
CA LYS A 771 43.93 33.85 -21.02
C LYS A 771 43.65 33.64 -22.51
N ASN A 772 43.87 32.43 -23.03
CA ASN A 772 43.61 32.10 -24.43
C ASN A 772 42.10 32.02 -24.74
N HIS A 773 41.70 32.49 -25.92
CA HIS A 773 40.30 32.77 -26.26
C HIS A 773 39.43 31.55 -26.64
N ASN A 774 39.91 30.32 -26.47
CA ASN A 774 39.19 29.14 -26.97
C ASN A 774 39.17 27.95 -25.98
N LEU A 775 38.63 28.18 -24.78
CA LEU A 775 38.43 27.12 -23.79
C LEU A 775 37.34 26.11 -24.18
N ARG A 776 36.65 26.30 -25.32
CA ARG A 776 35.66 25.34 -25.85
C ARG A 776 36.24 23.95 -26.13
N ASN A 777 37.56 23.86 -26.33
CA ASN A 777 38.27 22.60 -26.54
C ASN A 777 38.80 21.97 -25.24
N LEU A 778 38.59 22.63 -24.10
CA LEU A 778 38.98 22.13 -22.79
C LEU A 778 37.74 21.48 -22.15
N GLU A 779 37.87 20.24 -21.69
CA GLU A 779 36.77 19.59 -20.98
C GLU A 779 36.50 20.32 -19.66
N LEU A 780 35.23 20.35 -19.22
CA LEU A 780 34.85 21.06 -17.99
C LEU A 780 35.58 20.50 -16.75
N ASN A 781 35.89 19.20 -16.74
CA ASN A 781 36.70 18.56 -15.70
C ASN A 781 38.13 19.12 -15.66
N ASP A 782 38.78 19.25 -16.82
CA ASP A 782 40.14 19.81 -16.92
C ASP A 782 40.16 21.27 -16.44
N LEU A 783 39.16 22.05 -16.85
CA LEU A 783 39.00 23.43 -16.41
C LEU A 783 38.78 23.53 -14.90
N CYS A 784 37.93 22.68 -14.31
CA CYS A 784 37.74 22.62 -12.86
C CYS A 784 39.02 22.23 -12.13
N ASN A 785 39.79 21.28 -12.68
CA ASN A 785 41.06 20.84 -12.10
C ASN A 785 42.12 21.95 -12.09
N ILE A 786 42.26 22.67 -13.21
CA ILE A 786 43.18 23.82 -13.30
C ILE A 786 42.77 24.91 -12.31
N ILE A 787 41.48 25.25 -12.27
CA ILE A 787 40.94 26.25 -11.34
C ILE A 787 41.18 25.83 -9.88
N TYR A 788 40.97 24.55 -9.56
CA TYR A 788 41.14 24.03 -8.21
C TYR A 788 42.61 23.98 -7.77
N ASN A 789 43.52 23.50 -8.61
CA ASN A 789 44.94 23.38 -8.26
C ASN A 789 45.59 24.75 -8.07
N HIS A 790 45.18 25.74 -8.87
CA HIS A 790 45.69 27.10 -8.78
C HIS A 790 44.78 28.05 -7.99
N ARG A 791 43.83 27.51 -7.23
CA ARG A 791 42.79 28.27 -6.52
C ARG A 791 43.34 29.41 -5.68
N ASN A 792 44.54 29.26 -5.09
CA ASN A 792 45.18 30.25 -4.23
C ASN A 792 45.84 31.42 -4.99
N ARG A 793 46.17 31.21 -6.26
CA ARG A 793 46.87 32.18 -7.12
C ARG A 793 45.96 32.82 -8.17
N LEU A 794 44.85 32.18 -8.53
CA LEU A 794 43.83 32.75 -9.42
C LEU A 794 42.93 33.73 -8.65
N SER A 795 42.72 34.94 -9.20
CA SER A 795 41.75 35.88 -8.64
C SER A 795 40.32 35.54 -9.08
N PRO A 796 39.30 35.78 -8.24
CA PRO A 796 37.89 35.60 -8.60
C PRO A 796 37.50 36.34 -9.88
N ASP A 797 37.99 37.58 -10.05
CA ASP A 797 37.70 38.42 -11.23
C ASP A 797 38.23 37.79 -12.51
N LEU A 798 39.43 37.23 -12.47
CA LEU A 798 40.02 36.53 -13.62
C LEU A 798 39.18 35.30 -13.99
N ILE A 799 38.73 34.51 -13.01
CA ILE A 799 37.89 33.33 -13.26
C ILE A 799 36.56 33.75 -13.90
N GLN A 800 35.89 34.78 -13.37
CA GLN A 800 34.64 35.29 -13.95
C GLN A 800 34.85 35.84 -15.36
N GLU A 801 35.93 36.59 -15.59
CA GLU A 801 36.26 37.12 -16.91
C GLU A 801 36.47 36.00 -17.92
N VAL A 802 37.20 34.96 -17.54
CA VAL A 802 37.49 33.79 -18.38
C VAL A 802 36.22 33.01 -18.71
N LEU A 803 35.35 32.75 -17.72
CA LEU A 803 34.08 32.06 -17.95
C LEU A 803 33.14 32.87 -18.85
N ARG A 804 33.03 34.19 -18.61
CA ARG A 804 32.24 35.11 -19.43
C ARG A 804 32.74 35.15 -20.88
N LYS A 805 34.06 35.24 -21.09
CA LYS A 805 34.68 35.23 -22.43
C LYS A 805 34.40 33.94 -23.21
N ASN A 806 34.16 32.83 -22.51
CA ASN A 806 33.90 31.51 -23.12
C ASN A 806 32.41 31.09 -23.08
N SER A 807 31.50 31.99 -22.69
CA SER A 807 30.06 31.71 -22.57
C SER A 807 29.72 30.57 -21.61
N LEU A 808 30.53 30.38 -20.57
CA LEU A 808 30.28 29.42 -19.49
C LEU A 808 29.75 30.15 -18.26
N SER A 809 28.78 29.58 -17.56
CA SER A 809 28.39 30.07 -16.24
C SER A 809 29.20 29.36 -15.15
N LEU A 810 29.51 30.07 -14.07
CA LEU A 810 30.19 29.50 -12.90
C LEU A 810 29.42 28.30 -12.33
N LYS A 811 28.08 28.31 -12.40
CA LYS A 811 27.23 27.20 -11.94
C LYS A 811 27.31 25.96 -12.83
N ASP A 812 27.69 26.08 -14.10
CA ASP A 812 27.73 24.95 -15.03
C ASP A 812 28.91 24.02 -14.72
N LEU A 813 29.98 24.58 -14.14
CA LEU A 813 31.19 23.84 -13.75
C LEU A 813 30.89 22.76 -12.69
N PRO A 814 30.37 23.08 -11.47
CA PRO A 814 30.07 22.05 -10.48
C PRO A 814 28.92 21.14 -10.93
N LEU A 815 27.94 21.64 -11.69
CA LEU A 815 26.82 20.82 -12.14
C LEU A 815 27.20 19.73 -13.17
N SER A 816 28.41 19.76 -13.73
CA SER A 816 28.85 18.76 -14.72
C SER A 816 29.19 17.39 -14.13
N SER A 817 29.71 17.32 -12.89
CA SER A 817 30.04 16.07 -12.19
C SER A 817 30.09 16.26 -10.67
N VAL A 818 29.95 15.17 -9.91
CA VAL A 818 30.03 15.23 -8.44
C VAL A 818 31.45 15.59 -8.00
N GLU A 819 32.47 15.14 -8.74
CA GLU A 819 33.88 15.44 -8.50
C GLU A 819 34.15 16.94 -8.65
N ASN A 820 33.67 17.57 -9.73
CA ASN A 820 33.82 19.02 -9.93
C ASN A 820 33.11 19.82 -8.85
N SER A 821 31.91 19.38 -8.45
CA SER A 821 31.21 19.97 -7.30
C SER A 821 32.03 19.92 -6.03
N LEU A 822 32.59 18.75 -5.69
CA LEU A 822 33.42 18.59 -4.50
C LEU A 822 34.68 19.45 -4.56
N MET A 823 35.36 19.49 -5.70
CA MET A 823 36.57 20.32 -5.89
C MET A 823 36.28 21.80 -5.68
N LEU A 824 35.24 22.33 -6.33
CA LEU A 824 34.93 23.76 -6.26
C LEU A 824 34.33 24.16 -4.90
N LEU A 825 33.45 23.34 -4.32
CA LEU A 825 32.81 23.64 -3.03
C LEU A 825 33.76 23.45 -1.84
N LYS A 826 34.76 22.57 -1.91
CA LYS A 826 35.83 22.45 -0.90
C LYS A 826 36.92 23.53 -1.06
N SER A 827 36.76 24.46 -1.99
CA SER A 827 37.73 25.53 -2.26
C SER A 827 37.22 26.90 -1.80
N ARG A 828 38.11 27.91 -1.76
CA ARG A 828 37.71 29.30 -1.50
C ARG A 828 36.73 29.88 -2.54
N LEU A 829 36.57 29.21 -3.68
CA LEU A 829 35.67 29.62 -4.75
C LEU A 829 34.20 29.39 -4.39
N VAL A 830 33.91 28.66 -3.30
CA VAL A 830 32.55 28.52 -2.77
C VAL A 830 31.88 29.88 -2.53
N MET A 831 32.66 30.91 -2.18
CA MET A 831 32.19 32.29 -1.97
C MET A 831 31.75 33.00 -3.26
N MET A 832 32.07 32.44 -4.44
CA MET A 832 31.67 33.01 -5.73
C MET A 832 30.29 32.53 -6.19
N PHE A 833 29.72 31.49 -5.56
CA PHE A 833 28.41 30.98 -5.90
C PHE A 833 27.31 31.78 -5.20
N SER A 834 26.23 32.07 -5.92
CA SER A 834 25.04 32.61 -5.26
C SER A 834 24.41 31.54 -4.36
N ILE A 835 23.60 31.97 -3.39
CA ILE A 835 22.86 31.05 -2.50
C ILE A 835 22.00 30.08 -3.33
N SER A 836 21.38 30.58 -4.41
CA SER A 836 20.60 29.75 -5.32
C SER A 836 21.44 28.71 -6.07
N ASP A 837 22.68 29.04 -6.45
CA ASP A 837 23.58 28.11 -7.12
C ASP A 837 24.00 27.00 -6.15
N LEU A 838 24.35 27.35 -4.91
CA LEU A 838 24.70 26.39 -3.87
C LEU A 838 23.56 25.41 -3.60
N ILE A 839 22.33 25.90 -3.40
CA ILE A 839 21.16 25.05 -3.19
C ILE A 839 20.93 24.13 -4.40
N THR A 840 21.10 24.62 -5.62
CA THR A 840 20.93 23.80 -6.84
C THR A 840 21.97 22.67 -6.90
N ILE A 841 23.23 22.97 -6.57
CA ILE A 841 24.31 21.97 -6.56
C ILE A 841 24.05 20.91 -5.46
N TYR A 842 23.68 21.36 -4.26
CA TYR A 842 23.36 20.47 -3.14
C TYR A 842 22.16 19.59 -3.46
N SER A 843 21.09 20.15 -4.01
CA SER A 843 19.91 19.38 -4.40
C SER A 843 20.24 18.33 -5.46
N LYS A 844 21.10 18.66 -6.43
CA LYS A 844 21.50 17.73 -7.50
C LYS A 844 22.35 16.55 -6.99
N PHE A 845 23.31 16.80 -6.09
CA PHE A 845 24.30 15.81 -5.70
C PHE A 845 24.10 15.21 -4.30
N SER A 846 23.10 15.66 -3.54
CA SER A 846 22.83 15.18 -2.17
C SER A 846 22.63 13.67 -2.04
N GLU A 847 22.19 12.98 -3.10
CA GLU A 847 22.00 11.53 -3.12
C GLU A 847 23.28 10.73 -3.45
N TYR A 848 24.34 11.40 -3.94
CA TYR A 848 25.58 10.73 -4.31
C TYR A 848 26.43 10.44 -3.08
N PHE A 849 26.90 9.19 -2.98
CA PHE A 849 27.67 8.70 -1.83
C PHE A 849 28.90 9.57 -1.51
N LEU A 850 29.72 9.91 -2.52
CA LEU A 850 30.92 10.76 -2.35
C LEU A 850 30.59 12.16 -1.80
N PHE A 851 29.43 12.71 -2.19
CA PHE A 851 28.96 14.00 -1.71
C PHE A 851 28.48 13.90 -0.26
N GLN A 852 27.72 12.85 0.07
CA GLN A 852 27.28 12.58 1.44
C GLN A 852 28.43 12.33 2.41
N ASP A 853 29.45 11.58 1.99
CA ASP A 853 30.64 11.33 2.81
C ASP A 853 31.43 12.62 3.05
N SER A 854 31.58 13.47 2.04
CA SER A 854 32.19 14.79 2.22
C SER A 854 31.39 15.68 3.18
N LEU A 855 30.04 15.61 3.18
CA LEU A 855 29.20 16.30 4.17
C LEU A 855 29.30 15.69 5.58
N LYS A 856 29.57 14.38 5.71
CA LYS A 856 29.88 13.75 7.00
C LYS A 856 31.22 14.23 7.55
N GLU A 857 32.22 14.40 6.70
CA GLU A 857 33.51 14.95 7.10
C GLU A 857 33.36 16.40 7.61
N SER A 858 32.62 17.25 6.89
CA SER A 858 32.31 18.62 7.32
C SER A 858 31.63 18.66 8.70
N ARG A 859 30.72 17.73 8.97
CA ARG A 859 30.04 17.60 10.27
C ARG A 859 30.99 17.35 11.43
N LYS A 860 31.97 16.44 11.24
CA LYS A 860 32.94 16.12 12.29
C LYS A 860 33.85 17.29 12.63
N ALA A 861 34.03 18.23 11.71
CA ALA A 861 34.92 19.36 11.90
C ALA A 861 34.33 20.46 12.80
N ASN A 862 33.00 20.54 12.98
CA ASN A 862 32.31 21.52 13.86
C ASN A 862 32.78 22.99 13.66
N LEU A 863 32.98 23.41 12.40
CA LEU A 863 33.51 24.74 12.09
C LEU A 863 32.40 25.72 11.67
N PRO A 864 32.32 26.92 12.29
CA PRO A 864 31.26 27.91 12.06
C PRO A 864 31.39 28.72 10.76
N SER A 865 32.40 28.45 9.94
CA SER A 865 32.64 29.07 8.64
C SER A 865 33.26 28.02 7.73
N PRO A 866 32.95 27.95 6.42
CA PRO A 866 33.51 26.93 5.53
C PRO A 866 35.04 27.00 5.57
N PRO A 867 35.73 26.04 6.22
CA PRO A 867 37.18 26.00 6.15
C PRO A 867 37.60 25.62 4.73
N SER A 868 38.76 26.11 4.29
CA SER A 868 39.38 25.58 3.08
C SER A 868 39.51 24.07 3.23
N ASN A 869 38.95 23.30 2.29
CA ASN A 869 38.95 21.83 2.19
C ASN A 869 37.68 21.08 2.67
N TYR A 870 36.65 21.76 3.21
CA TYR A 870 35.39 21.08 3.58
C TYR A 870 34.20 21.68 2.84
N LEU A 871 33.15 20.87 2.64
CA LEU A 871 31.88 21.36 2.11
C LEU A 871 31.17 22.23 3.14
N PRO A 872 30.52 23.33 2.74
CA PRO A 872 29.60 24.03 3.61
C PRO A 872 28.52 23.10 4.20
N SER A 873 28.16 23.29 5.47
CA SER A 873 27.05 22.56 6.08
C SER A 873 25.69 23.05 5.54
N ILE A 874 24.63 22.25 5.69
CA ILE A 874 23.27 22.70 5.40
C ILE A 874 22.88 23.86 6.33
N ASN A 875 23.34 23.81 7.59
CA ASN A 875 23.18 24.93 8.53
C ASN A 875 23.77 26.24 8.00
N TYR A 876 24.96 26.19 7.41
CA TYR A 876 25.58 27.36 6.79
C TYR A 876 24.76 27.89 5.61
N LEU A 877 24.19 27.00 4.78
CA LEU A 877 23.28 27.42 3.70
C LEU A 877 22.03 28.11 4.25
N LEU A 878 21.43 27.59 5.32
CA LEU A 878 20.26 28.19 5.95
C LEU A 878 20.57 29.54 6.60
N GLU A 879 21.77 29.70 7.18
CA GLU A 879 22.24 30.99 7.68
C GLU A 879 22.40 32.02 6.54
N LEU A 880 22.95 31.60 5.40
CA LEU A 880 23.02 32.45 4.21
C LEU A 880 21.63 32.83 3.69
N VAL A 881 20.69 31.89 3.65
CA VAL A 881 19.29 32.16 3.24
C VAL A 881 18.61 33.14 4.22
N SER A 882 18.88 33.02 5.51
CA SER A 882 18.35 33.94 6.54
C SER A 882 18.92 35.36 6.43
N LYS A 883 20.10 35.52 5.81
CA LYS A 883 20.73 36.82 5.52
C LYS A 883 20.32 37.42 4.17
N GLU A 884 19.50 36.73 3.38
CA GLU A 884 18.99 37.25 2.11
C GLU A 884 18.01 38.41 2.38
N ALA A 885 18.26 39.56 1.76
CA ALA A 885 17.53 40.80 2.05
C ALA A 885 16.10 40.80 1.46
N ASP A 886 15.91 40.05 0.36
CA ASP A 886 14.60 39.86 -0.27
C ASP A 886 13.85 38.69 0.41
N LEU A 887 12.78 39.02 1.13
CA LEU A 887 11.99 38.08 1.91
C LEU A 887 11.34 36.99 1.05
N GLU A 888 10.82 37.33 -0.13
CA GLU A 888 10.17 36.36 -1.03
C GLU A 888 11.22 35.41 -1.61
N LYS A 889 12.39 35.94 -1.94
CA LYS A 889 13.52 35.14 -2.37
C LYS A 889 14.04 34.24 -1.26
N SER A 890 14.13 34.73 -0.02
CA SER A 890 14.51 33.94 1.16
C SER A 890 13.53 32.78 1.39
N LYS A 891 12.22 33.05 1.37
CA LYS A 891 11.16 32.02 1.48
C LYS A 891 11.27 30.96 0.37
N SER A 892 11.46 31.38 -0.88
CA SER A 892 11.64 30.46 -2.01
C SER A 892 12.89 29.57 -1.85
N LEU A 893 13.99 30.12 -1.36
CA LEU A 893 15.23 29.37 -1.12
C LEU A 893 15.10 28.40 0.05
N HIS A 894 14.38 28.79 1.12
CA HIS A 894 14.04 27.89 2.23
C HIS A 894 13.22 26.69 1.74
N LEU A 895 12.16 26.93 0.97
CA LEU A 895 11.34 25.86 0.39
C LEU A 895 12.19 24.90 -0.45
N LYS A 896 13.05 25.41 -1.32
CA LYS A 896 13.95 24.55 -2.14
C LYS A 896 14.89 23.65 -1.32
N ILE A 897 15.29 24.07 -0.12
CA ILE A 897 16.08 23.22 0.78
C ILE A 897 15.18 22.17 1.44
N PHE A 898 14.01 22.57 1.93
CA PHE A 898 13.10 21.69 2.68
C PHE A 898 12.27 20.74 1.79
N ASP A 899 12.10 21.04 0.51
CA ASP A 899 11.44 20.16 -0.47
C ASP A 899 12.37 19.01 -0.93
N ASN A 900 13.67 19.09 -0.61
CA ASN A 900 14.60 18.00 -0.85
C ASN A 900 14.74 17.11 0.40
N PRO A 901 14.12 15.92 0.44
CA PRO A 901 14.09 15.07 1.63
C PRO A 901 15.49 14.61 2.06
N THR A 902 16.44 14.53 1.13
CA THR A 902 17.82 14.16 1.43
C THR A 902 18.55 15.30 2.13
N LEU A 903 18.36 16.55 1.71
CA LEU A 903 18.90 17.72 2.40
C LEU A 903 18.26 17.90 3.79
N VAL A 904 16.96 17.67 3.93
CA VAL A 904 16.26 17.68 5.23
C VAL A 904 16.83 16.63 6.18
N LYS A 905 17.04 15.41 5.70
CA LYS A 905 17.65 14.34 6.50
C LYS A 905 19.09 14.67 6.90
N ILE A 906 19.86 15.33 6.04
CA ILE A 906 21.22 15.77 6.36
C ILE A 906 21.17 16.89 7.40
N TYR A 907 20.29 17.88 7.23
CA TYR A 907 20.07 18.97 8.18
C TYR A 907 19.71 18.46 9.57
N HIS A 908 18.77 17.53 9.70
CA HIS A 908 18.41 16.95 11.00
C HIS A 908 19.62 16.25 11.67
N LYS A 909 20.44 15.55 10.90
CA LYS A 909 21.68 14.93 11.41
C LYS A 909 22.76 15.94 11.76
N GLU A 910 22.82 17.09 11.09
CA GLU A 910 23.71 18.20 11.47
C GLU A 910 23.24 18.84 12.77
N ARG A 911 21.93 18.97 12.96
CA ARG A 911 21.29 19.52 14.15
C ARG A 911 21.50 18.64 15.39
N GLU A 912 21.49 17.32 15.26
CA GLU A 912 21.81 16.37 16.35
C GLU A 912 23.23 16.57 16.93
N CYS A 913 24.14 17.19 16.18
CA CYS A 913 25.52 17.45 16.61
C CYS A 913 25.74 18.85 17.25
N LEU A 914 24.75 19.75 17.23
CA LEU A 914 24.87 21.11 17.77
C LEU A 914 24.40 21.18 19.24
N ARG A 915 24.97 22.10 20.03
CA ARG A 915 24.57 22.31 21.43
C ARG A 915 23.20 23.01 21.49
N GLU A 916 22.36 22.69 22.48
CA GLU A 916 20.97 23.17 22.61
C GLU A 916 20.80 24.70 22.47
N LYS A 917 21.77 25.48 22.96
CA LYS A 917 21.75 26.95 22.86
C LYS A 917 21.85 27.46 21.42
N GLU A 918 22.65 26.80 20.58
CA GLU A 918 22.84 27.14 19.17
C GLU A 918 21.59 26.76 18.34
N VAL A 919 20.90 25.68 18.74
CA VAL A 919 19.63 25.25 18.15
C VAL A 919 18.53 26.28 18.42
N LEU A 920 18.44 26.82 19.63
CA LEU A 920 17.41 27.81 20.00
C LEU A 920 17.56 29.15 19.25
N GLU A 921 18.81 29.62 19.07
CA GLU A 921 19.11 30.84 18.30
C GLU A 921 18.79 30.66 16.80
N LEU A 922 19.11 29.49 16.23
CA LEU A 922 18.77 29.12 14.85
C LEU A 922 17.26 28.97 14.64
N GLU A 923 16.54 28.33 15.57
CA GLU A 923 15.09 28.22 15.52
C GLU A 923 14.43 29.60 15.58
N THR A 924 14.93 30.50 16.43
CA THR A 924 14.41 31.87 16.50
C THR A 924 14.64 32.62 15.18
N SER A 925 15.77 32.41 14.50
CA SER A 925 16.06 32.97 13.18
C SER A 925 15.14 32.40 12.09
N VAL A 926 15.01 31.08 11.98
CA VAL A 926 14.20 30.42 10.95
C VAL A 926 12.70 30.66 11.16
N TYR A 927 12.21 30.59 12.41
CA TYR A 927 10.82 30.89 12.73
C TYR A 927 10.50 32.38 12.57
N SER A 928 11.42 33.30 12.83
CA SER A 928 11.16 34.73 12.55
C SER A 928 11.08 35.04 11.05
N SER A 929 11.84 34.34 10.20
CA SER A 929 11.74 34.46 8.74
C SER A 929 10.49 33.79 8.14
N LEU A 930 9.93 32.76 8.79
CA LEU A 930 8.72 32.05 8.33
C LEU A 930 7.41 32.63 8.90
N ARG A 931 7.46 33.39 10.01
CA ARG A 931 6.28 33.92 10.71
C ARG A 931 5.91 35.37 10.30
N ILE A 932 6.74 36.02 9.49
CA ILE A 932 6.50 37.31 8.79
C ILE A 932 6.31 37.01 7.31
#